data_AF-A0A838GGZ9-F1
#
_entry.id   AF-A0A838GGZ9-F1
#
_cell.length_a   1.000
_cell.length_b   1.000
_cell.length_c   1.000
_cell.angle_alpha   90.00
_cell.angle_beta   90.00
_cell.angle_gamma   90.00
#
_symmetry.space_group_name_H-M   'P 1'
#
loop_
_entity.id
_entity.type
_entity.pdbx_description
1 polymer ?
#
loop_
_entity_poly.entity_id
_entity_poly.type
_entity_poly.pdbx_seq_one_letter_code
_entity_poly.pdbx_strand_id
1 'polypeptide(L)'
;MIPMPPADRNLPGLATVFNEAEMVRLLAGHLDAGDGFALVGCRPRYIRYKPITSCLVQLDLTFRDARDRDVSVVAHIKLFVDDRARRRADSSRITRLQERAREAYPDFPERRAAFIPELNGLLQLYPVDYDLQFLARISDPVWMSGKIGRALADRSIDVLGQPELIRYKPERKALFRYDLSHGPFARVYGKLYEDDRGERLAVHTAALIEAGVATPPIVVNLPDRQFVAHAEVEGTQLALLRGSPGYDAWMEPLAAALHRLQSVEPRGLTTHRLADEIAATAESTRLLGTVEPRLASRFDRVGREIARRLSGVDDLLRTGHGDFYDDQAIVSGDNLTLIDLDELRLAHPAIDPGNMLAHLASGHARGNDVAAARAAFREAVLARQPELAAELSTFEAAALVRLAPGPFRRLEEDWPAGIERILTLAEGVLQHGQSARAPENALSIVDPLLPQLAQVQDPATISRRLACLRGDVTVIAAHLVRHKPGRRAIACYELDSGEHLYGKTFASDRGPKVYRIAQRICAARAFGPDVALPEPVAYLADLKLLIQRAVSGEAVERALCGGDANLAARIAVVLHRFHDSGLNLRRKHDLPRELAPLTMRTQAVVEHAPDLGNLAHSIHDRVHAQAETGFPWRLRPIHRDFYHDQMLIDGNGLAVLDLDDAAMSDPAIDVANFAAHLRLLGFQQPESAPNLARAEEAFVAAYRELDPDLDTALFRFLTAATLLRLAGIHVSRANGGAVARRLLEAAGGELDGLPPRPPLNVPERLAVRQ
;
A
#
# COMPACT_ATOMS: atom_id res chain seq x y z
N MET A 1 14.70 18.19 26.89
CA MET A 1 13.70 18.81 25.99
C MET A 1 13.49 17.83 24.85
N ILE A 2 12.27 17.33 24.67
CA ILE A 2 11.96 16.35 23.61
C ILE A 2 12.10 17.04 22.25
N PRO A 3 12.89 16.51 21.30
CA PRO A 3 12.99 17.11 19.98
C PRO A 3 11.62 17.07 19.29
N MET A 4 11.20 18.21 18.74
CA MET A 4 9.88 18.36 18.12
C MET A 4 9.73 17.48 16.87
N PRO A 5 8.54 16.91 16.61
CA PRO A 5 8.26 16.30 15.31
C PRO A 5 8.37 17.33 14.18
N PRO A 6 8.62 16.91 12.93
CA PRO A 6 8.64 17.81 11.80
C PRO A 6 7.29 18.52 11.64
N ALA A 7 7.33 19.77 11.15
CA ALA A 7 6.12 20.52 10.87
C ALA A 7 5.29 19.83 9.76
N ASP A 8 4.00 19.61 10.02
CA ASP A 8 3.04 19.09 9.04
C ASP A 8 1.99 20.15 8.76
N ARG A 9 1.99 20.69 7.54
CA ARG A 9 1.06 21.75 7.13
C ARG A 9 -0.41 21.29 7.15
N ASN A 10 -0.66 19.99 7.09
CA ASN A 10 -2.01 19.43 7.15
C ASN A 10 -2.47 19.19 8.60
N LEU A 11 -1.54 19.24 9.57
CA LEU A 11 -1.81 19.09 11.00
C LEU A 11 -1.23 20.30 11.77
N PRO A 12 -1.78 21.51 11.58
CA PRO A 12 -1.18 22.75 12.11
C PRO A 12 -1.08 22.77 13.65
N GLY A 13 -1.97 22.04 14.35
CA GLY A 13 -1.94 21.90 15.81
C GLY A 13 -0.90 20.90 16.35
N LEU A 14 -0.14 20.22 15.48
CA LEU A 14 0.80 19.17 15.93
C LEU A 14 1.86 19.72 16.89
N ALA A 15 2.39 20.91 16.63
CA ALA A 15 3.43 21.50 17.47
C ALA A 15 2.91 21.85 18.88
N THR A 16 1.69 22.37 18.97
CA THR A 16 1.04 22.73 20.24
C THR A 16 0.92 21.54 21.18
N VAL A 17 0.68 20.32 20.67
CA VAL A 17 0.51 19.12 21.51
C VAL A 17 1.76 18.77 22.34
N PHE A 18 2.93 19.20 21.90
CA PHE A 18 4.20 18.98 22.60
C PHE A 18 4.62 20.16 23.49
N ASN A 19 3.84 21.24 23.51
CA ASN A 19 4.03 22.36 24.42
C ASN A 19 3.15 22.17 25.66
N GLU A 20 3.72 21.60 26.73
CA GLU A 20 2.98 21.22 27.95
C GLU A 20 2.19 22.39 28.55
N ALA A 21 2.80 23.58 28.65
CA ALA A 21 2.15 24.76 29.23
C ALA A 21 1.02 25.33 28.35
N GLU A 22 1.17 25.23 27.03
CA GLU A 22 0.12 25.62 26.09
C GLU A 22 -1.04 24.61 26.11
N MET A 23 -0.73 23.32 26.18
CA MET A 23 -1.74 22.26 26.31
C MET A 23 -2.51 22.35 27.62
N VAL A 24 -1.88 22.64 28.76
CA VAL A 24 -2.60 22.85 30.03
C VAL A 24 -3.60 24.00 29.88
N ARG A 25 -3.18 25.15 29.35
CA ARG A 25 -4.08 26.31 29.15
C ARG A 25 -5.22 26.00 28.19
N LEU A 26 -4.91 25.34 27.07
CA LEU A 26 -5.88 25.00 26.04
C LEU A 26 -6.92 23.99 26.56
N LEU A 27 -6.45 22.89 27.16
CA LEU A 27 -7.33 21.82 27.62
C LEU A 27 -8.14 22.21 28.85
N ALA A 28 -7.61 23.08 29.73
CA ALA A 28 -8.37 23.59 30.88
C ALA A 28 -9.70 24.22 30.44
N GLY A 29 -9.71 25.05 29.39
CA GLY A 29 -10.94 25.67 28.89
C GLY A 29 -11.97 24.70 28.29
N HIS A 30 -11.53 23.50 27.88
CA HIS A 30 -12.40 22.48 27.26
C HIS A 30 -12.86 21.40 28.24
N LEU A 31 -12.12 21.20 29.33
CA LEU A 31 -12.37 20.19 30.36
C LEU A 31 -13.00 20.73 31.64
N ASP A 32 -12.81 22.01 31.96
CA ASP A 32 -13.37 22.63 33.16
C ASP A 32 -14.89 22.76 33.04
N ALA A 33 -15.60 21.92 33.81
CA ALA A 33 -17.06 21.88 33.87
C ALA A 33 -17.60 22.33 35.24
N GLY A 34 -16.74 22.86 36.13
CA GLY A 34 -17.13 23.18 37.51
C GLY A 34 -17.28 21.97 38.43
N ASP A 35 -16.65 20.84 38.10
CA ASP A 35 -16.69 19.57 38.84
C ASP A 35 -15.61 19.43 39.93
N GLY A 36 -14.86 20.50 40.19
CA GLY A 36 -13.86 20.56 41.26
C GLY A 36 -12.49 19.99 40.87
N PHE A 37 -12.23 19.75 39.59
CA PHE A 37 -10.92 19.33 39.07
C PHE A 37 -10.27 20.43 38.22
N ALA A 38 -9.06 20.84 38.56
CA ALA A 38 -8.27 21.79 37.77
C ALA A 38 -7.12 21.06 37.06
N LEU A 39 -7.00 21.20 35.73
CA LEU A 39 -5.87 20.66 34.99
C LEU A 39 -4.59 21.47 35.31
N VAL A 40 -3.59 20.80 35.90
CA VAL A 40 -2.32 21.43 36.33
C VAL A 40 -1.09 20.89 35.59
N GLY A 41 -1.22 19.77 34.87
CA GLY A 41 -0.12 19.18 34.10
C GLY A 41 -0.59 18.42 32.86
N CYS A 42 0.22 18.45 31.80
CA CYS A 42 -0.03 17.70 30.56
C CYS A 42 1.31 17.27 29.96
N ARG A 43 1.64 15.98 30.04
CA ARG A 43 2.91 15.43 29.53
C ARG A 43 2.67 14.45 28.39
N PRO A 44 3.21 14.66 27.18
CA PRO A 44 3.14 13.67 26.12
C PRO A 44 4.05 12.47 26.41
N ARG A 45 3.56 11.26 26.13
CA ARG A 45 4.29 10.00 26.37
C ARG A 45 4.51 9.14 25.14
N TYR A 46 3.61 9.22 24.17
CA TYR A 46 3.67 8.39 22.97
C TYR A 46 3.07 9.11 21.78
N ILE A 47 3.65 8.95 20.60
CA ILE A 47 3.15 9.46 19.33
C ILE A 47 2.96 8.34 18.31
N ARG A 48 1.82 8.36 17.62
CA ARG A 48 1.55 7.60 16.40
C ARG A 48 1.22 8.59 15.29
N TYR A 49 2.27 8.97 14.58
CA TYR A 49 2.21 9.93 13.48
C TYR A 49 2.04 9.21 12.14
N LYS A 50 1.04 9.63 11.37
CA LYS A 50 0.87 9.30 9.96
C LYS A 50 0.94 10.61 9.19
N PRO A 51 2.07 10.90 8.52
CA PRO A 51 2.25 12.14 7.77
C PRO A 51 1.05 12.47 6.91
N ILE A 52 0.70 13.75 6.83
CA ILE A 52 -0.38 14.32 6.00
C ILE A 52 -1.77 13.73 6.26
N THR A 53 -1.96 12.92 7.31
CA THR A 53 -3.18 12.13 7.51
C THR A 53 -3.74 12.29 8.92
N SER A 54 -2.95 11.97 9.95
CA SER A 54 -3.41 12.02 11.34
C SER A 54 -2.25 11.89 12.31
N CYS A 55 -2.41 12.42 13.52
CA CYS A 55 -1.46 12.19 14.61
C CYS A 55 -2.23 11.82 15.89
N LEU A 56 -1.91 10.68 16.49
CA LEU A 56 -2.39 10.35 17.84
C LEU A 56 -1.25 10.58 18.82
N VAL A 57 -1.52 11.33 19.89
CA VAL A 57 -0.59 11.52 21.01
C VAL A 57 -1.24 11.03 22.29
N GLN A 58 -0.55 10.16 23.02
CA GLN A 58 -0.93 9.74 24.36
C GLN A 58 -0.34 10.73 25.37
N LEU A 59 -1.14 11.12 26.34
CA LEU A 59 -0.86 12.16 27.33
C LEU A 59 -1.03 11.60 28.74
N ASP A 60 -0.21 12.08 29.67
CA ASP A 60 -0.50 12.09 31.09
C ASP A 60 -1.04 13.44 31.48
N LEU A 61 -2.29 13.47 31.94
CA LEU A 61 -2.92 14.67 32.46
C LEU A 61 -2.89 14.61 33.98
N THR A 62 -2.44 15.69 34.63
CA THR A 62 -2.50 15.82 36.09
C THR A 62 -3.59 16.82 36.44
N PHE A 63 -4.60 16.35 37.16
CA PHE A 63 -5.68 17.17 37.71
C PHE A 63 -5.46 17.39 39.19
N ARG A 64 -5.85 18.55 39.69
CA ARG A 64 -5.91 18.86 41.11
C ARG A 64 -7.35 18.86 41.56
N ASP A 65 -7.70 18.01 42.52
CA ASP A 65 -9.05 17.92 43.06
C ASP A 65 -9.35 19.04 44.08
N ALA A 66 -10.60 19.14 44.51
CA ALA A 66 -11.04 20.11 45.52
C ALA A 66 -10.38 19.95 46.91
N ARG A 67 -9.63 18.87 47.13
CA ARG A 67 -8.86 18.59 48.36
C ARG A 67 -7.37 18.85 48.18
N ASP A 68 -6.98 19.54 47.11
CA ASP A 68 -5.58 19.85 46.75
C ASP A 68 -4.73 18.60 46.48
N ARG A 69 -5.36 17.50 46.05
CA ARG A 69 -4.66 16.25 45.69
C ARG A 69 -4.50 16.16 44.19
N ASP A 70 -3.30 15.80 43.76
CA ASP A 70 -3.00 15.58 42.34
C ASP A 70 -3.42 14.15 41.94
N VAL A 71 -4.24 14.06 40.88
CA VAL A 71 -4.74 12.83 40.27
C VAL A 71 -4.24 12.76 38.82
N SER A 72 -3.50 11.71 38.49
CA SER A 72 -2.99 11.49 37.13
C SER A 72 -3.94 10.62 36.32
N VAL A 73 -4.25 11.05 35.11
CA VAL A 73 -5.16 10.37 34.18
C VAL A 73 -4.48 10.20 32.83
N VAL A 74 -4.45 8.97 32.33
CA VAL A 74 -3.98 8.71 30.98
C VAL A 74 -5.05 9.15 29.99
N ALA A 75 -4.64 9.92 28.99
CA ALA A 75 -5.50 10.39 27.92
C ALA A 75 -4.84 10.16 26.55
N HIS A 76 -5.60 10.32 25.49
CA HIS A 76 -5.07 10.48 24.14
C HIS A 76 -5.83 11.53 23.38
N ILE A 77 -5.12 12.27 22.54
CA ILE A 77 -5.70 13.16 21.55
C ILE A 77 -5.32 12.69 20.16
N LYS A 78 -6.31 12.62 19.26
CA LYS A 78 -6.07 12.32 17.85
C LYS A 78 -6.47 13.48 16.97
N LEU A 79 -5.48 14.03 16.28
CA LEU A 79 -5.60 15.10 15.31
C LEU A 79 -5.91 14.50 13.95
N PHE A 80 -6.82 15.14 13.23
CA PHE A 80 -7.24 14.73 11.89
C PHE A 80 -7.01 15.86 10.89
N VAL A 81 -6.75 15.50 9.63
CA VAL A 81 -6.76 16.48 8.52
C VAL A 81 -8.18 16.81 8.07
N ASP A 82 -9.14 15.93 8.35
CA ASP A 82 -10.54 16.05 7.98
C ASP A 82 -11.43 16.33 9.21
N ASP A 83 -12.73 16.48 8.98
CA ASP A 83 -13.71 16.80 10.02
C ASP A 83 -14.10 15.61 10.94
N ARG A 84 -13.27 14.57 11.01
CA ARG A 84 -13.63 13.34 11.74
C ARG A 84 -13.60 13.51 13.25
N ALA A 85 -12.74 14.39 13.77
CA ALA A 85 -12.68 14.69 15.20
C ALA A 85 -14.04 15.20 15.71
N ARG A 86 -14.58 16.24 15.05
CA ARG A 86 -15.89 16.81 15.37
C ARG A 86 -17.01 15.79 15.24
N ARG A 87 -17.10 15.10 14.10
CA ARG A 87 -18.13 14.06 13.88
C ARG A 87 -18.11 12.96 14.95
N ARG A 88 -16.94 12.56 15.43
CA ARG A 88 -16.81 11.56 16.51
C ARG A 88 -17.23 12.14 17.86
N ALA A 89 -16.86 13.38 18.16
CA ALA A 89 -17.25 14.09 19.38
C ALA A 89 -18.77 14.33 19.48
N ASP A 90 -19.44 14.57 18.35
CA ASP A 90 -20.89 14.82 18.31
C ASP A 90 -21.73 13.53 18.31
N SER A 91 -21.07 12.36 18.26
CA SER A 91 -21.78 11.10 18.14
C SER A 91 -22.41 10.65 19.47
N SER A 92 -23.61 10.07 19.41
CA SER A 92 -24.24 9.43 20.58
C SER A 92 -23.42 8.29 21.19
N ARG A 93 -22.40 7.79 20.47
CA ARG A 93 -21.46 6.80 20.98
C ARG A 93 -20.59 7.41 22.08
N ILE A 94 -19.91 8.53 21.81
CA ILE A 94 -18.98 9.11 22.81
C ILE A 94 -19.73 9.58 24.05
N THR A 95 -20.95 10.12 23.90
CA THR A 95 -21.83 10.48 25.03
C THR A 95 -22.09 9.29 25.95
N ARG A 96 -22.53 8.15 25.39
CA ARG A 96 -22.79 6.92 26.15
C ARG A 96 -21.54 6.34 26.82
N LEU A 97 -20.36 6.51 26.21
CA LEU A 97 -19.10 6.06 26.80
C LEU A 97 -18.72 6.93 28.01
N GLN A 98 -18.90 8.25 27.92
CA GLN A 98 -18.67 9.16 29.05
C GLN A 98 -19.60 8.87 30.22
N GLU A 99 -20.90 8.65 29.97
CA GLU A 99 -21.87 8.30 31.01
C GLU A 99 -21.45 7.05 31.79
N ARG A 100 -21.08 5.97 31.08
CA ARG A 100 -20.61 4.73 31.71
C ARG A 100 -19.31 4.91 32.49
N ALA A 101 -18.37 5.68 31.95
CA ALA A 101 -17.11 5.95 32.62
C ALA A 101 -17.32 6.72 33.93
N ARG A 102 -18.28 7.66 33.96
CA ARG A 102 -18.64 8.41 35.17
C ARG A 102 -19.21 7.51 36.26
N GLU A 103 -20.06 6.54 35.91
CA GLU A 103 -20.60 5.56 36.86
C GLU A 103 -19.50 4.68 37.48
N ALA A 104 -18.55 4.22 36.65
CA ALA A 104 -17.50 3.30 37.11
C ALA A 104 -16.33 3.99 37.84
N TYR A 105 -16.14 5.30 37.64
CA TYR A 105 -14.99 6.04 38.16
C TYR A 105 -15.38 7.42 38.71
N PRO A 106 -16.10 7.52 39.83
CA PRO A 106 -16.61 8.80 40.34
C PRO A 106 -15.50 9.78 40.78
N ASP A 107 -14.29 9.31 41.08
CA ASP A 107 -13.15 10.12 41.56
C ASP A 107 -12.33 10.80 40.43
N PHE A 108 -12.88 10.87 39.22
CA PHE A 108 -12.23 11.43 38.03
C PHE A 108 -13.12 12.53 37.41
N PRO A 109 -12.55 13.46 36.61
CA PRO A 109 -13.33 14.51 35.95
C PRO A 109 -14.57 13.97 35.22
N GLU A 110 -15.67 14.73 35.28
CA GLU A 110 -16.94 14.35 34.65
C GLU A 110 -16.80 14.33 33.13
N ARG A 111 -16.17 15.37 32.57
CA ARG A 111 -15.91 15.46 31.14
C ARG A 111 -14.67 14.66 30.77
N ARG A 112 -14.86 13.64 29.93
CA ARG A 112 -13.80 12.69 29.55
C ARG A 112 -13.55 12.58 28.05
N ALA A 113 -14.31 13.28 27.25
CA ALA A 113 -14.01 13.47 25.85
C ALA A 113 -14.39 14.89 25.41
N ALA A 114 -13.57 15.48 24.56
CA ALA A 114 -13.82 16.81 24.02
C ALA A 114 -13.25 16.93 22.60
N PHE A 115 -13.99 17.59 21.72
CA PHE A 115 -13.43 18.12 20.49
C PHE A 115 -12.64 19.39 20.83
N ILE A 116 -11.40 19.47 20.36
CA ILE A 116 -10.51 20.62 20.50
C ILE A 116 -10.36 21.27 19.12
N PRO A 117 -11.14 22.33 18.81
CA PRO A 117 -11.16 22.95 17.49
C PRO A 117 -9.78 23.45 17.03
N GLU A 118 -9.00 24.01 17.95
CA GLU A 118 -7.68 24.58 17.69
C GLU A 118 -6.69 23.55 17.17
N LEU A 119 -6.88 22.28 17.54
CA LEU A 119 -6.03 21.16 17.14
C LEU A 119 -6.67 20.29 16.06
N ASN A 120 -7.93 20.56 15.69
CA ASN A 120 -8.83 19.63 15.00
C ASN A 120 -8.72 18.20 15.59
N GLY A 121 -8.77 18.12 16.92
CA GLY A 121 -8.43 16.92 17.67
C GLY A 121 -9.58 16.40 18.53
N LEU A 122 -9.72 15.09 18.64
CA LEU A 122 -10.58 14.45 19.64
C LEU A 122 -9.74 14.01 20.83
N LEU A 123 -9.91 14.68 21.97
CA LEU A 123 -9.35 14.30 23.26
C LEU A 123 -10.25 13.28 23.95
N GLN A 124 -9.66 12.23 24.52
CA GLN A 124 -10.35 11.19 25.26
C GLN A 124 -9.51 10.78 26.48
N LEU A 125 -10.13 10.77 27.67
CA LEU A 125 -9.53 10.41 28.95
C LEU A 125 -9.96 8.99 29.30
N TYR A 126 -9.02 8.17 29.76
CA TYR A 126 -9.31 6.82 30.23
C TYR A 126 -10.42 6.82 31.31
N PRO A 127 -11.39 5.87 31.29
CA PRO A 127 -11.55 4.75 30.37
C PRO A 127 -12.49 5.04 29.18
N VAL A 128 -12.54 6.27 28.68
CA VAL A 128 -13.26 6.61 27.45
C VAL A 128 -12.34 6.42 26.25
N ASP A 129 -12.72 5.51 25.36
CA ASP A 129 -12.08 5.32 24.06
C ASP A 129 -13.15 4.93 23.04
N TYR A 130 -13.25 5.73 21.97
CA TYR A 130 -14.24 5.60 20.91
C TYR A 130 -14.21 4.23 20.22
N ASP A 131 -13.00 3.69 20.02
CA ASP A 131 -12.78 2.44 19.30
C ASP A 131 -12.70 1.24 20.28
N LEU A 132 -12.36 1.46 21.56
CA LEU A 132 -12.44 0.43 22.63
C LEU A 132 -13.71 0.57 23.49
N GLN A 133 -14.86 0.27 22.90
CA GLN A 133 -16.20 0.59 23.44
C GLN A 133 -16.57 -0.08 24.77
N PHE A 134 -15.84 -1.13 25.17
CA PHE A 134 -16.10 -1.89 26.40
C PHE A 134 -15.11 -1.58 27.52
N LEU A 135 -14.19 -0.64 27.32
CA LEU A 135 -13.08 -0.35 28.24
C LEU A 135 -13.57 -0.10 29.68
N ALA A 136 -14.52 0.81 29.86
CA ALA A 136 -15.09 1.13 31.17
C ALA A 136 -15.78 -0.05 31.89
N ARG A 137 -16.31 -1.04 31.14
CA ARG A 137 -16.94 -2.23 31.74
C ARG A 137 -15.91 -3.29 32.11
N ILE A 138 -14.88 -3.45 31.29
CA ILE A 138 -13.82 -4.43 31.49
C ILE A 138 -12.89 -4.00 32.63
N SER A 139 -12.86 -2.71 32.92
CA SER A 139 -12.16 -2.15 34.07
C SER A 139 -13.01 -2.07 35.35
N ASP A 140 -14.30 -2.45 35.30
CA ASP A 140 -15.17 -2.54 36.49
C ASP A 140 -15.02 -3.91 37.18
N PRO A 141 -14.55 -3.95 38.44
CA PRO A 141 -14.31 -5.22 39.14
C PRO A 141 -15.59 -5.99 39.46
N VAL A 142 -16.69 -5.33 39.77
CA VAL A 142 -17.96 -6.00 40.09
C VAL A 142 -18.51 -6.66 38.83
N TRP A 143 -18.47 -5.93 37.72
CA TRP A 143 -18.90 -6.47 36.44
C TRP A 143 -18.04 -7.66 36.00
N MET A 144 -16.71 -7.56 36.17
CA MET A 144 -15.77 -8.61 35.81
C MET A 144 -15.83 -9.84 36.72
N SER A 145 -16.11 -9.69 38.01
CA SER A 145 -16.35 -10.81 38.94
C SER A 145 -17.44 -11.74 38.40
N GLY A 146 -18.58 -11.17 37.97
CA GLY A 146 -19.66 -11.95 37.38
C GLY A 146 -19.31 -12.63 36.05
N LYS A 147 -18.33 -12.13 35.29
CA LYS A 147 -17.87 -12.76 34.03
C LYS A 147 -16.85 -13.85 34.27
N ILE A 148 -15.85 -13.58 35.10
CA ILE A 148 -14.79 -14.52 35.46
C ILE A 148 -15.39 -15.70 36.22
N GLY A 149 -16.21 -15.44 37.25
CA GLY A 149 -16.84 -16.51 38.02
C GLY A 149 -17.77 -17.40 37.18
N ARG A 150 -18.48 -16.82 36.19
CA ARG A 150 -19.26 -17.63 35.24
C ARG A 150 -18.38 -18.50 34.34
N ALA A 151 -17.26 -17.95 33.84
CA ALA A 151 -16.35 -18.68 32.97
C ALA A 151 -15.61 -19.82 33.69
N LEU A 152 -15.28 -19.61 34.97
CA LEU A 152 -14.67 -20.61 35.85
C LEU A 152 -15.66 -21.57 36.51
N ALA A 153 -16.96 -21.45 36.19
CA ALA A 153 -18.04 -22.22 36.81
C ALA A 153 -18.14 -22.10 38.35
N ASP A 154 -17.64 -20.99 38.91
CA ASP A 154 -17.75 -20.65 40.33
C ASP A 154 -18.14 -19.17 40.48
N ARG A 155 -19.40 -18.92 40.82
CA ARG A 155 -19.95 -17.56 40.98
C ARG A 155 -19.55 -16.88 42.28
N SER A 156 -18.84 -17.57 43.18
CA SER A 156 -18.32 -16.99 44.41
C SER A 156 -16.98 -16.26 44.21
N ILE A 157 -16.34 -16.41 43.05
CA ILE A 157 -15.07 -15.74 42.73
C ILE A 157 -15.31 -14.25 42.50
N ASP A 158 -14.62 -13.44 43.29
CA ASP A 158 -14.61 -11.98 43.18
C ASP A 158 -13.27 -11.48 42.64
N VAL A 159 -13.31 -10.41 41.85
CA VAL A 159 -12.14 -9.60 41.50
C VAL A 159 -11.85 -8.67 42.67
N LEU A 160 -10.64 -8.79 43.21
CA LEU A 160 -10.18 -8.02 44.35
C LEU A 160 -9.73 -6.63 43.91
N GLY A 161 -10.40 -5.58 44.39
CA GLY A 161 -10.02 -4.20 44.13
C GLY A 161 -10.20 -3.79 42.66
N GLN A 162 -9.57 -2.67 42.26
CA GLN A 162 -9.63 -2.19 40.87
C GLN A 162 -8.69 -3.00 39.97
N PRO A 163 -9.14 -3.46 38.78
CA PRO A 163 -8.26 -4.12 37.82
C PRO A 163 -7.06 -3.25 37.44
N GLU A 164 -5.86 -3.81 37.48
CA GLU A 164 -4.64 -3.07 37.14
C GLU A 164 -4.51 -2.95 35.62
N LEU A 165 -4.45 -1.72 35.11
CA LEU A 165 -4.17 -1.45 33.70
C LEU A 165 -2.67 -1.60 33.41
N ILE A 166 -2.27 -2.78 32.92
CA ILE A 166 -0.87 -3.11 32.62
C ILE A 166 -0.37 -2.38 31.38
N ARG A 167 -1.19 -2.34 30.32
CA ARG A 167 -0.81 -1.70 29.05
C ARG A 167 -2.01 -1.15 28.33
N TYR A 168 -1.90 0.10 27.88
CA TYR A 168 -2.95 0.77 27.10
C TYR A 168 -2.39 1.29 25.79
N LYS A 169 -2.88 0.73 24.67
CA LYS A 169 -2.63 1.20 23.30
C LYS A 169 -3.93 1.81 22.76
N PRO A 170 -4.10 3.14 22.82
CA PRO A 170 -5.32 3.83 22.38
C PRO A 170 -5.82 3.37 21.02
N GLU A 171 -7.15 3.25 20.91
CA GLU A 171 -7.90 2.76 19.76
C GLU A 171 -7.58 1.32 19.32
N ARG A 172 -6.71 0.57 20.02
CA ARG A 172 -6.25 -0.76 19.56
C ARG A 172 -6.44 -1.86 20.58
N LYS A 173 -5.83 -1.72 21.75
CA LYS A 173 -5.91 -2.73 22.81
C LYS A 173 -5.62 -2.21 24.21
N ALA A 174 -6.22 -2.84 25.20
CA ALA A 174 -5.92 -2.63 26.62
C ALA A 174 -5.69 -3.98 27.31
N LEU A 175 -4.63 -4.09 28.12
CA LEU A 175 -4.28 -5.26 28.92
C LEU A 175 -4.49 -4.96 30.40
N PHE A 176 -5.23 -5.82 31.07
CA PHE A 176 -5.58 -5.74 32.47
C PHE A 176 -5.08 -6.96 33.25
N ARG A 177 -4.69 -6.76 34.51
CA ARG A 177 -4.53 -7.83 35.50
C ARG A 177 -5.70 -7.80 36.47
N TYR A 178 -6.27 -8.96 36.75
CA TYR A 178 -7.33 -9.16 37.73
C TYR A 178 -6.80 -10.10 38.81
N ASP A 179 -6.78 -9.62 40.05
CA ASP A 179 -6.47 -10.44 41.22
C ASP A 179 -7.78 -11.07 41.73
N LEU A 180 -7.80 -12.39 41.94
CA LEU A 180 -9.00 -13.15 42.28
C LEU A 180 -9.03 -13.54 43.76
N SER A 181 -10.23 -13.58 44.37
CA SER A 181 -10.42 -13.94 45.78
C SER A 181 -9.97 -15.37 46.09
N HIS A 182 -10.27 -16.29 45.19
CA HIS A 182 -9.95 -17.72 45.24
C HIS A 182 -10.22 -18.33 43.86
N GLY A 183 -9.92 -19.62 43.73
CA GLY A 183 -10.15 -20.39 42.51
C GLY A 183 -8.87 -21.06 42.00
N PRO A 184 -8.91 -21.62 40.78
CA PRO A 184 -7.75 -22.32 40.20
C PRO A 184 -6.59 -21.39 39.84
N PHE A 185 -6.85 -20.08 39.73
CA PHE A 185 -5.84 -19.08 39.41
C PHE A 185 -5.91 -17.94 40.43
N ALA A 186 -4.76 -17.50 40.93
CA ALA A 186 -4.70 -16.30 41.77
C ALA A 186 -4.93 -15.03 40.94
N ARG A 187 -4.51 -15.04 39.67
CA ARG A 187 -4.64 -13.90 38.75
C ARG A 187 -5.00 -14.34 37.34
N VAL A 188 -5.69 -13.45 36.62
CA VAL A 188 -5.93 -13.58 35.18
C VAL A 188 -5.57 -12.29 34.46
N TYR A 189 -5.13 -12.42 33.22
CA TYR A 189 -4.71 -11.29 32.38
C TYR A 189 -5.65 -11.15 31.20
N GLY A 190 -6.38 -10.03 31.13
CA GLY A 190 -7.42 -9.78 30.14
C GLY A 190 -7.00 -8.75 29.09
N LYS A 191 -7.22 -9.07 27.82
CA LYS A 191 -6.99 -8.19 26.67
C LYS A 191 -8.32 -7.80 26.03
N LEU A 192 -8.56 -6.50 25.95
CA LEU A 192 -9.61 -5.89 25.15
C LEU A 192 -9.01 -5.44 23.81
N TYR A 193 -9.72 -5.70 22.71
CA TYR A 193 -9.35 -5.33 21.35
C TYR A 193 -10.38 -4.40 20.69
N GLU A 194 -9.97 -3.68 19.64
CA GLU A 194 -10.89 -2.90 18.78
C GLU A 194 -11.66 -3.78 17.78
N ASP A 195 -11.19 -5.02 17.56
CA ASP A 195 -11.70 -5.96 16.55
C ASP A 195 -12.01 -7.34 17.17
N ASP A 196 -12.35 -8.30 16.31
CA ASP A 196 -12.72 -9.67 16.67
C ASP A 196 -11.51 -10.61 16.88
N ARG A 197 -10.27 -10.09 16.94
CA ARG A 197 -9.07 -10.95 17.03
C ARG A 197 -9.01 -11.79 18.31
N GLY A 198 -9.64 -11.34 19.39
CA GLY A 198 -9.73 -12.11 20.62
C GLY A 198 -10.41 -13.46 20.42
N GLU A 199 -11.48 -13.52 19.62
CA GLU A 199 -12.19 -14.77 19.34
C GLU A 199 -11.29 -15.77 18.59
N ARG A 200 -10.61 -15.30 17.53
CA ARG A 200 -9.62 -16.10 16.80
C ARG A 200 -8.50 -16.59 17.71
N LEU A 201 -7.98 -15.73 18.57
CA LEU A 201 -6.93 -16.08 19.52
C LEU A 201 -7.36 -17.24 20.42
N ALA A 202 -8.59 -17.23 20.93
CA ALA A 202 -9.08 -18.31 21.79
C ALA A 202 -9.10 -19.67 21.08
N VAL A 203 -9.51 -19.70 19.81
CA VAL A 203 -9.50 -20.95 19.00
C VAL A 203 -8.07 -21.41 18.73
N HIS A 204 -7.18 -20.50 18.34
CA HIS A 204 -5.80 -20.87 18.02
C HIS A 204 -5.00 -21.30 19.26
N THR A 205 -5.18 -20.65 20.41
CA THR A 205 -4.52 -21.04 21.67
C THR A 205 -4.87 -22.47 22.07
N ALA A 206 -6.13 -22.89 21.94
CA ALA A 206 -6.53 -24.26 22.23
C ALA A 206 -5.79 -25.27 21.32
N ALA A 207 -5.76 -25.01 20.00
CA ALA A 207 -5.05 -25.86 19.04
C ALA A 207 -3.53 -25.93 19.29
N LEU A 208 -2.94 -24.83 19.73
CA LEU A 208 -1.51 -24.77 20.09
C LEU A 208 -1.18 -25.61 21.33
N ILE A 209 -2.02 -25.53 22.36
CA ILE A 209 -1.88 -26.34 23.58
C ILE A 209 -2.01 -27.83 23.24
N GLU A 210 -3.00 -28.22 22.42
CA GLU A 210 -3.17 -29.60 21.94
C GLU A 210 -1.95 -30.10 21.15
N ALA A 211 -1.32 -29.22 20.39
CA ALA A 211 -0.08 -29.51 19.66
C ALA A 211 1.19 -29.44 20.53
N GLY A 212 1.06 -29.24 21.84
CA GLY A 212 2.17 -29.23 22.79
C GLY A 212 3.02 -27.97 22.77
N VAL A 213 2.48 -26.84 22.32
CA VAL A 213 3.10 -25.51 22.49
C VAL A 213 2.73 -24.98 23.88
N ALA A 214 3.75 -24.70 24.70
CA ALA A 214 3.55 -24.14 26.04
C ALA A 214 3.07 -22.69 25.95
N THR A 215 1.80 -22.46 26.27
CA THR A 215 1.16 -21.14 26.30
C THR A 215 -0.01 -21.16 27.29
N PRO A 216 -0.34 -20.06 28.00
CA PRO A 216 -1.42 -20.08 28.99
C PRO A 216 -2.79 -20.32 28.34
N PRO A 217 -3.66 -21.13 28.98
CA PRO A 217 -5.01 -21.34 28.49
C PRO A 217 -5.85 -20.06 28.60
N ILE A 218 -6.78 -19.89 27.65
CA ILE A 218 -7.82 -18.87 27.75
C ILE A 218 -8.85 -19.30 28.80
N VAL A 219 -9.04 -18.45 29.80
CA VAL A 219 -9.97 -18.64 30.93
C VAL A 219 -11.30 -17.96 30.66
N VAL A 220 -11.29 -16.80 30.00
CA VAL A 220 -12.49 -16.03 29.67
C VAL A 220 -12.47 -15.68 28.20
N ASN A 221 -13.56 -15.94 27.49
CA ASN A 221 -13.77 -15.47 26.11
C ASN A 221 -15.14 -14.78 26.00
N LEU A 222 -15.14 -13.50 25.65
CA LEU A 222 -16.34 -12.69 25.45
C LEU A 222 -16.27 -12.07 24.04
N PRO A 223 -16.61 -12.83 22.97
CA PRO A 223 -16.47 -12.38 21.59
C PRO A 223 -17.30 -11.13 21.29
N ASP A 224 -18.55 -11.07 21.78
CA ASP A 224 -19.44 -9.90 21.67
C ASP A 224 -18.89 -8.64 22.35
N ARG A 225 -17.81 -8.78 23.12
CA ARG A 225 -17.14 -7.72 23.89
C ARG A 225 -15.69 -7.53 23.50
N GLN A 226 -15.21 -8.22 22.46
CA GLN A 226 -13.85 -8.12 21.95
C GLN A 226 -12.79 -8.36 23.05
N PHE A 227 -13.10 -9.25 24.00
CA PHE A 227 -12.31 -9.46 25.19
C PHE A 227 -11.99 -10.94 25.40
N VAL A 228 -10.73 -11.20 25.75
CA VAL A 228 -10.25 -12.52 26.17
C VAL A 228 -9.35 -12.39 27.37
N ALA A 229 -9.36 -13.35 28.29
CA ALA A 229 -8.42 -13.41 29.40
C ALA A 229 -7.78 -14.78 29.49
N HIS A 230 -6.47 -14.79 29.78
CA HIS A 230 -5.69 -16.00 29.99
C HIS A 230 -5.28 -16.14 31.45
N ALA A 231 -4.97 -17.38 31.85
CA ALA A 231 -4.39 -17.67 33.14
C ALA A 231 -3.03 -16.97 33.30
N GLU A 232 -2.67 -16.67 34.55
CA GLU A 232 -1.30 -16.29 34.89
C GLU A 232 -0.34 -17.46 34.61
N VAL A 233 0.84 -17.13 34.07
CA VAL A 233 1.95 -18.07 33.93
C VAL A 233 2.93 -17.79 35.06
N GLU A 234 3.27 -18.81 35.84
CA GLU A 234 4.31 -18.71 36.85
C GLU A 234 5.68 -18.58 36.20
N GLY A 235 6.51 -17.66 36.68
CA GLY A 235 7.88 -17.49 36.24
C GLY A 235 8.31 -16.04 36.08
N THR A 236 9.47 -15.86 35.45
CA THR A 236 10.05 -14.54 35.14
C THR A 236 10.03 -14.33 33.63
N GLN A 237 9.64 -13.14 33.18
CA GLN A 237 9.74 -12.76 31.78
C GLN A 237 11.21 -12.80 31.33
N LEU A 238 11.52 -13.50 30.23
CA LEU A 238 12.89 -13.79 29.82
C LEU A 238 13.71 -12.52 29.58
N ALA A 239 13.09 -11.47 29.03
CA ALA A 239 13.74 -10.17 28.85
C ALA A 239 14.22 -9.50 30.15
N LEU A 240 13.65 -9.84 31.32
CA LEU A 240 14.11 -9.32 32.62
C LEU A 240 15.43 -9.96 33.08
N LEU A 241 15.81 -11.10 32.49
CA LEU A 241 17.07 -11.79 32.77
C LEU A 241 18.23 -11.23 31.92
N ARG A 242 18.00 -10.25 31.04
CA ARG A 242 19.07 -9.65 30.23
C ARG A 242 20.23 -9.16 31.10
N GLY A 243 21.43 -9.66 30.83
CA GLY A 243 22.65 -9.32 31.57
C GLY A 243 22.88 -10.13 32.84
N SER A 244 21.95 -11.01 33.24
CA SER A 244 22.25 -12.01 34.26
C SER A 244 23.06 -13.17 33.67
N PRO A 245 23.93 -13.83 34.46
CA PRO A 245 24.54 -15.09 34.05
C PRO A 245 23.47 -16.11 33.63
N GLY A 246 23.65 -16.75 32.48
CA GLY A 246 22.73 -17.78 31.98
C GLY A 246 21.56 -17.28 31.12
N TYR A 247 21.48 -15.99 30.81
CA TYR A 247 20.49 -15.48 29.85
C TYR A 247 20.68 -16.04 28.44
N ASP A 248 21.93 -16.14 28.01
CA ASP A 248 22.35 -16.75 26.74
C ASP A 248 21.99 -18.24 26.65
N ALA A 249 22.00 -18.96 27.77
CA ALA A 249 21.57 -20.36 27.83
C ALA A 249 20.09 -20.57 27.45
N TRP A 250 19.25 -19.54 27.58
CA TRP A 250 17.84 -19.59 27.17
C TRP A 250 17.61 -19.40 25.68
N MET A 251 18.62 -19.02 24.91
CA MET A 251 18.47 -18.78 23.48
C MET A 251 18.17 -20.07 22.70
N GLU A 252 18.73 -21.20 23.14
CA GLU A 252 18.45 -22.52 22.56
C GLU A 252 17.01 -22.98 22.87
N PRO A 253 16.53 -22.97 24.13
CA PRO A 253 15.13 -23.27 24.44
C PRO A 253 14.14 -22.34 23.73
N LEU A 254 14.47 -21.06 23.60
CA LEU A 254 13.63 -20.09 22.91
C LEU A 254 13.53 -20.39 21.40
N ALA A 255 14.65 -20.72 20.74
CA ALA A 255 14.65 -21.16 19.35
C ALA A 255 13.89 -22.49 19.16
N ALA A 256 14.00 -23.41 20.13
CA ALA A 256 13.24 -24.66 20.13
C ALA A 256 11.73 -24.44 20.24
N ALA A 257 11.30 -23.52 21.11
CA ALA A 257 9.90 -23.15 21.28
C ALA A 257 9.33 -22.48 20.02
N LEU A 258 10.09 -21.59 19.37
CA LEU A 258 9.71 -20.99 18.10
C LEU A 258 9.58 -22.04 16.99
N HIS A 259 10.58 -22.93 16.86
CA HIS A 259 10.54 -23.99 15.86
C HIS A 259 9.33 -24.92 16.05
N ARG A 260 8.99 -25.24 17.31
CA ARG A 260 7.78 -25.99 17.65
C ARG A 260 6.51 -25.22 17.25
N LEU A 261 6.44 -23.92 17.49
CA LEU A 261 5.32 -23.10 17.04
C LEU A 261 5.16 -23.17 15.50
N GLN A 262 6.27 -23.09 14.77
CA GLN A 262 6.31 -23.10 13.30
C GLN A 262 5.91 -24.44 12.67
N SER A 263 5.95 -25.54 13.45
CA SER A 263 5.53 -26.87 12.98
C SER A 263 4.03 -27.15 13.19
N VAL A 264 3.32 -26.31 13.95
CA VAL A 264 1.86 -26.43 14.11
C VAL A 264 1.17 -25.71 12.96
N GLU A 265 0.04 -26.23 12.49
CA GLU A 265 -0.78 -25.59 11.45
C GLU A 265 -2.21 -25.33 11.94
N PRO A 266 -2.44 -24.32 12.80
CA PRO A 266 -3.78 -23.92 13.18
C PRO A 266 -4.58 -23.44 11.96
N ARG A 267 -5.81 -23.91 11.81
CA ARG A 267 -6.70 -23.47 10.73
C ARG A 267 -7.16 -22.04 10.97
N GLY A 268 -7.30 -21.25 9.90
CA GLY A 268 -7.93 -19.92 9.95
C GLY A 268 -6.98 -18.76 10.29
N LEU A 269 -5.66 -19.00 10.31
CA LEU A 269 -4.66 -17.95 10.45
C LEU A 269 -4.65 -17.01 9.23
N THR A 270 -4.47 -15.71 9.48
CA THR A 270 -4.21 -14.72 8.43
C THR A 270 -2.84 -14.97 7.80
N THR A 271 -2.62 -14.52 6.57
CA THR A 271 -1.34 -14.70 5.86
C THR A 271 -0.61 -13.37 5.74
N HIS A 272 0.69 -13.37 6.03
CA HIS A 272 1.62 -12.25 5.83
C HIS A 272 2.74 -12.73 4.91
N ARG A 273 2.69 -12.28 3.66
CA ARG A 273 3.62 -12.67 2.59
C ARG A 273 4.85 -11.78 2.57
N LEU A 274 5.87 -12.19 1.82
CA LEU A 274 7.06 -11.35 1.59
C LEU A 274 6.71 -9.96 1.02
N ALA A 275 5.69 -9.86 0.18
CA ALA A 275 5.20 -8.58 -0.33
C ALA A 275 4.68 -7.65 0.78
N ASP A 276 4.01 -8.22 1.79
CA ASP A 276 3.52 -7.47 2.95
C ASP A 276 4.68 -7.01 3.84
N GLU A 277 5.72 -7.85 4.00
CA GLU A 277 6.95 -7.49 4.71
C GLU A 277 7.68 -6.33 4.01
N ILE A 278 7.86 -6.40 2.70
CA ILE A 278 8.47 -5.33 1.89
C ILE A 278 7.67 -4.03 2.02
N ALA A 279 6.34 -4.11 1.95
CA ALA A 279 5.46 -2.96 2.09
C ALA A 279 5.56 -2.34 3.50
N ALA A 280 5.61 -3.16 4.54
CA ALA A 280 5.78 -2.71 5.93
C ALA A 280 7.14 -2.04 6.15
N THR A 281 8.23 -2.60 5.61
CA THR A 281 9.55 -1.96 5.64
C THR A 281 9.53 -0.61 4.92
N ALA A 282 8.91 -0.54 3.73
CA ALA A 282 8.80 0.70 2.95
C ALA A 282 7.93 1.78 3.63
N GLU A 283 6.90 1.39 4.39
CA GLU A 283 6.13 2.33 5.21
C GLU A 283 7.00 2.94 6.31
N SER A 284 7.79 2.11 7.01
CA SER A 284 8.73 2.57 8.03
C SER A 284 9.80 3.51 7.46
N THR A 285 10.44 3.18 6.32
CA THR A 285 11.46 4.07 5.73
C THR A 285 10.89 5.41 5.30
N ARG A 286 9.66 5.45 4.76
CA ARG A 286 8.99 6.72 4.41
C ARG A 286 8.65 7.57 5.63
N LEU A 287 8.13 6.94 6.69
CA LEU A 287 7.88 7.63 7.96
C LEU A 287 9.19 8.23 8.49
N LEU A 288 10.25 7.43 8.54
CA LEU A 288 11.55 7.84 9.08
C LEU A 288 12.22 8.92 8.23
N GLY A 289 12.12 8.84 6.90
CA GLY A 289 12.62 9.90 6.01
C GLY A 289 11.82 11.21 6.13
N THR A 290 10.56 11.15 6.58
CA THR A 290 9.76 12.34 6.90
C THR A 290 10.15 12.92 8.27
N VAL A 291 10.34 12.06 9.27
CA VAL A 291 10.64 12.43 10.65
C VAL A 291 12.08 12.92 10.83
N GLU A 292 13.04 12.29 10.14
CA GLU A 292 14.46 12.67 10.13
C GLU A 292 14.97 12.81 8.69
N PRO A 293 14.74 13.98 8.04
CA PRO A 293 15.10 14.20 6.65
C PRO A 293 16.59 14.04 6.35
N ARG A 294 17.50 14.25 7.33
CA ARG A 294 18.95 14.08 7.11
C ARG A 294 19.31 12.62 6.78
N LEU A 295 18.52 11.67 7.29
CA LEU A 295 18.73 10.24 7.09
C LEU A 295 17.88 9.66 5.94
N ALA A 296 17.03 10.46 5.30
CA ALA A 296 16.06 9.98 4.31
C ALA A 296 16.72 9.17 3.16
N SER A 297 17.85 9.64 2.64
CA SER A 297 18.58 8.95 1.56
C SER A 297 19.18 7.61 2.01
N ARG A 298 19.61 7.50 3.27
CA ARG A 298 20.10 6.25 3.86
C ARG A 298 18.96 5.26 4.08
N PHE A 299 17.83 5.70 4.64
CA PHE A 299 16.63 4.86 4.78
C PHE A 299 16.10 4.35 3.44
N ASP A 300 16.05 5.21 2.43
CA ASP A 300 15.64 4.84 1.07
C ASP A 300 16.58 3.80 0.45
N ARG A 301 17.90 3.93 0.65
CA ARG A 301 18.89 2.94 0.22
C ARG A 301 18.69 1.59 0.92
N VAL A 302 18.59 1.58 2.25
CA VAL A 302 18.40 0.36 3.03
C VAL A 302 17.07 -0.31 2.69
N GLY A 303 15.99 0.45 2.57
CA GLY A 303 14.68 -0.06 2.19
C GLY A 303 14.68 -0.72 0.80
N ARG A 304 15.32 -0.08 -0.20
CA ARG A 304 15.48 -0.68 -1.53
C ARG A 304 16.30 -1.95 -1.50
N GLU A 305 17.38 -1.98 -0.72
CA GLU A 305 18.25 -3.15 -0.61
C GLU A 305 17.53 -4.34 0.05
N ILE A 306 16.77 -4.10 1.12
CA ILE A 306 15.92 -5.12 1.75
C ILE A 306 14.88 -5.63 0.76
N ALA A 307 14.16 -4.72 0.08
CA ALA A 307 13.16 -5.08 -0.92
C ALA A 307 13.77 -5.94 -2.05
N ARG A 308 14.95 -5.57 -2.54
CA ARG A 308 15.69 -6.33 -3.56
C ARG A 308 16.01 -7.76 -3.10
N ARG A 309 16.53 -7.91 -1.88
CA ARG A 309 16.91 -9.22 -1.33
C ARG A 309 15.69 -10.10 -1.06
N LEU A 310 14.65 -9.56 -0.42
CA LEU A 310 13.42 -10.31 -0.13
C LEU A 310 12.64 -10.68 -1.39
N SER A 311 12.74 -9.90 -2.47
CA SER A 311 12.11 -10.23 -3.75
C SER A 311 12.69 -11.50 -4.39
N GLY A 312 13.88 -11.95 -4.00
CA GLY A 312 14.51 -13.17 -4.48
C GLY A 312 14.38 -14.37 -3.53
N VAL A 313 13.54 -14.26 -2.49
CA VAL A 313 13.25 -15.31 -1.51
C VAL A 313 11.92 -15.98 -1.87
N ASP A 314 11.82 -17.29 -1.67
CA ASP A 314 10.58 -18.03 -1.87
C ASP A 314 9.59 -17.76 -0.72
N ASP A 315 8.30 -17.58 -1.04
CA ASP A 315 7.25 -17.26 -0.07
C ASP A 315 6.78 -18.53 0.69
N LEU A 316 7.68 -19.11 1.49
CA LEU A 316 7.38 -20.24 2.38
C LEU A 316 6.50 -19.77 3.55
N LEU A 317 5.38 -20.46 3.81
CA LEU A 317 4.44 -20.08 4.87
C LEU A 317 4.45 -21.11 6.00
N ARG A 318 4.75 -20.65 7.21
CA ARG A 318 4.67 -21.40 8.48
C ARG A 318 3.93 -20.59 9.53
N THR A 319 3.47 -21.24 10.59
CA THR A 319 2.87 -20.53 11.72
C THR A 319 3.91 -19.66 12.41
N GLY A 320 3.78 -18.35 12.27
CA GLY A 320 4.60 -17.36 12.95
C GLY A 320 3.86 -16.77 14.15
N HIS A 321 4.61 -16.43 15.18
CA HIS A 321 4.14 -15.66 16.33
C HIS A 321 3.76 -14.23 15.89
N GLY A 322 4.52 -13.64 14.96
CA GLY A 322 4.22 -12.35 14.34
C GLY A 322 4.68 -11.12 15.11
N ASP A 323 5.20 -11.28 16.33
CA ASP A 323 5.88 -10.25 17.14
C ASP A 323 6.85 -10.94 18.12
N PHE A 324 7.62 -11.90 17.62
CA PHE A 324 8.47 -12.75 18.46
C PHE A 324 9.72 -12.03 18.96
N TYR A 325 9.87 -11.95 20.28
CA TYR A 325 11.10 -11.58 20.97
C TYR A 325 11.01 -12.05 22.44
N ASP A 326 12.11 -11.97 23.19
CA ASP A 326 12.25 -12.41 24.58
C ASP A 326 11.31 -11.78 25.61
N ASP A 327 10.65 -10.65 25.33
CA ASP A 327 9.56 -10.17 26.20
C ASP A 327 8.36 -11.15 26.16
N GLN A 328 8.23 -11.93 25.09
CA GLN A 328 7.09 -12.80 24.85
C GLN A 328 7.32 -14.24 25.33
N ALA A 329 8.33 -14.43 26.18
CA ALA A 329 8.62 -15.69 26.84
C ALA A 329 8.69 -15.51 28.36
N ILE A 330 8.09 -16.44 29.09
CA ILE A 330 8.21 -16.56 30.56
C ILE A 330 8.95 -17.85 30.87
N VAL A 331 9.96 -17.76 31.74
CA VAL A 331 10.78 -18.90 32.18
C VAL A 331 10.53 -19.22 33.65
N SER A 332 10.42 -20.51 33.96
CA SER A 332 10.26 -21.03 35.33
C SER A 332 10.92 -22.39 35.46
N GLY A 333 11.94 -22.49 36.32
CA GLY A 333 12.85 -23.64 36.33
C GLY A 333 13.47 -23.82 34.94
N ASP A 334 13.31 -25.01 34.36
CA ASP A 334 13.78 -25.34 33.00
C ASP A 334 12.70 -25.15 31.91
N ASN A 335 11.53 -24.63 32.28
CA ASN A 335 10.40 -24.48 31.36
C ASN A 335 10.35 -23.09 30.75
N LEU A 336 9.98 -23.02 29.46
CA LEU A 336 9.72 -21.79 28.72
C LEU A 336 8.29 -21.79 28.18
N THR A 337 7.54 -20.74 28.46
CA THR A 337 6.15 -20.54 28.01
C THR A 337 6.05 -19.31 27.12
N LEU A 338 5.46 -19.45 25.93
CA LEU A 338 5.20 -18.34 25.01
C LEU A 338 3.90 -17.63 25.37
N ILE A 339 3.94 -16.30 25.35
CA ILE A 339 2.80 -15.41 25.62
C ILE A 339 2.60 -14.43 24.47
N ASP A 340 1.54 -13.61 24.51
CA ASP A 340 1.25 -12.57 23.51
C ASP A 340 1.09 -13.07 22.06
N LEU A 341 0.38 -14.17 21.89
CA LEU A 341 0.09 -14.80 20.60
C LEU A 341 -1.00 -14.08 19.76
N ASP A 342 -1.28 -12.80 20.03
CA ASP A 342 -2.37 -12.07 19.38
C ASP A 342 -2.06 -11.61 17.94
N GLU A 343 -0.82 -11.78 17.51
CA GLU A 343 -0.30 -11.50 16.16
C GLU A 343 0.02 -12.78 15.36
N LEU A 344 -0.46 -13.95 15.84
CA LEU A 344 -0.35 -15.24 15.16
C LEU A 344 -0.83 -15.16 13.70
N ARG A 345 0.01 -15.63 12.78
CA ARG A 345 -0.24 -15.58 11.33
C ARG A 345 0.58 -16.64 10.60
N LEU A 346 0.21 -16.97 9.37
CA LEU A 346 1.10 -17.67 8.44
C LEU A 346 2.09 -16.66 7.85
N ALA A 347 3.39 -16.92 7.99
CA ALA A 347 4.46 -16.02 7.59
C ALA A 347 5.73 -16.78 7.20
N HIS A 348 6.66 -16.08 6.55
CA HIS A 348 8.00 -16.62 6.29
C HIS A 348 8.72 -16.98 7.60
N PRO A 349 9.27 -18.21 7.77
CA PRO A 349 9.83 -18.66 9.05
C PRO A 349 11.03 -17.84 9.55
N ALA A 350 11.68 -17.06 8.69
CA ALA A 350 12.75 -16.14 9.06
C ALA A 350 12.29 -14.80 9.67
N ILE A 351 11.00 -14.46 9.63
CA ILE A 351 10.48 -13.19 10.17
C ILE A 351 10.64 -13.11 11.69
N ASP A 352 10.19 -14.13 12.43
CA ASP A 352 10.26 -14.15 13.89
C ASP A 352 11.71 -14.24 14.41
N PRO A 353 12.60 -15.09 13.86
CA PRO A 353 14.02 -15.06 14.20
C PRO A 353 14.69 -13.72 13.88
N GLY A 354 14.38 -13.13 12.72
CA GLY A 354 14.89 -11.81 12.34
C GLY A 354 14.45 -10.71 13.32
N ASN A 355 13.20 -10.78 13.79
CA ASN A 355 12.67 -9.84 14.78
C ASN A 355 13.39 -9.96 16.13
N MET A 356 13.57 -11.17 16.65
CA MET A 356 14.31 -11.41 17.89
C MET A 356 15.77 -10.92 17.79
N LEU A 357 16.47 -11.23 16.69
CA LEU A 357 17.84 -10.74 16.45
C LEU A 357 17.91 -9.21 16.41
N ALA A 358 16.93 -8.55 15.78
CA ALA A 358 16.85 -7.09 15.75
C ALA A 358 16.59 -6.48 17.13
N HIS A 359 15.77 -7.12 17.98
CA HIS A 359 15.56 -6.70 19.36
C HIS A 359 16.84 -6.80 20.19
N LEU A 360 17.60 -7.90 20.06
CA LEU A 360 18.90 -8.05 20.70
C LEU A 360 19.91 -7.01 20.16
N ALA A 361 19.98 -6.82 18.84
CA ALA A 361 20.95 -5.90 18.23
C ALA A 361 20.69 -4.43 18.59
N SER A 362 19.42 -3.99 18.61
CA SER A 362 19.07 -2.58 18.79
C SER A 362 19.20 -2.07 20.24
N GLY A 363 19.53 -2.93 21.20
CA GLY A 363 19.79 -2.51 22.58
C GLY A 363 18.62 -1.82 23.28
N HIS A 364 17.38 -2.00 22.78
CA HIS A 364 16.16 -1.42 23.36
C HIS A 364 15.89 -1.85 24.82
N ALA A 365 16.72 -2.73 25.40
CA ALA A 365 16.79 -2.95 26.82
C ALA A 365 18.15 -2.57 27.41
N ARG A 366 18.13 -1.51 28.22
CA ARG A 366 18.86 -1.39 29.48
C ARG A 366 20.35 -1.80 29.45
N GLY A 367 21.12 -1.31 28.48
CA GLY A 367 22.57 -1.13 28.62
C GLY A 367 23.43 -2.39 28.83
N ASN A 368 22.95 -3.58 28.50
CA ASN A 368 23.70 -4.83 28.70
C ASN A 368 24.19 -5.40 27.37
N ASP A 369 25.43 -5.90 27.35
CA ASP A 369 26.02 -6.58 26.19
C ASP A 369 25.28 -7.90 25.91
N VAL A 370 24.43 -7.89 24.88
CA VAL A 370 23.64 -9.05 24.43
C VAL A 370 24.23 -9.71 23.18
N ALA A 371 25.48 -9.39 22.82
CA ALA A 371 26.12 -9.96 21.63
C ALA A 371 26.23 -11.48 21.71
N ALA A 372 26.58 -12.03 22.89
CA ALA A 372 26.65 -13.46 23.14
C ALA A 372 25.28 -14.15 22.94
N ALA A 373 24.21 -13.58 23.51
CA ALA A 373 22.86 -14.09 23.34
C ALA A 373 22.39 -14.02 21.88
N ARG A 374 22.71 -12.94 21.16
CA ARG A 374 22.39 -12.80 19.72
C ARG A 374 23.09 -13.87 18.90
N ALA A 375 24.36 -14.15 19.18
CA ALA A 375 25.12 -15.21 18.52
C ALA A 375 24.53 -16.60 18.84
N ALA A 376 24.27 -16.89 20.11
CA ALA A 376 23.69 -18.16 20.56
C ALA A 376 22.30 -18.41 19.96
N PHE A 377 21.43 -17.40 19.90
CA PHE A 377 20.11 -17.52 19.28
C PHE A 377 20.21 -17.77 17.77
N ARG A 378 21.08 -17.02 17.08
CA ARG A 378 21.32 -17.23 15.64
C ARG A 378 21.80 -18.65 15.37
N GLU A 379 22.77 -19.14 16.14
CA GLU A 379 23.28 -20.51 16.02
C GLU A 379 22.18 -21.54 16.26
N ALA A 380 21.39 -21.38 17.33
CA ALA A 380 20.31 -22.31 17.68
C ALA A 380 19.19 -22.37 16.63
N VAL A 381 18.89 -21.25 15.96
CA VAL A 381 17.95 -21.19 14.83
C VAL A 381 18.54 -21.92 13.61
N LEU A 382 19.79 -21.62 13.24
CA LEU A 382 20.43 -22.21 12.05
C LEU A 382 20.73 -23.71 12.21
N ALA A 383 20.96 -24.18 13.44
CA ALA A 383 21.10 -25.61 13.73
C ALA A 383 19.80 -26.39 13.45
N ARG A 384 18.64 -25.73 13.55
CA ARG A 384 17.32 -26.32 13.30
C ARG A 384 16.82 -26.09 11.88
N GLN A 385 17.15 -24.93 11.31
CA GLN A 385 16.68 -24.44 10.01
C GLN A 385 17.85 -23.87 9.21
N PRO A 386 18.80 -24.74 8.77
CA PRO A 386 20.01 -24.31 8.05
C PRO A 386 19.70 -23.58 6.74
N GLU A 387 18.54 -23.82 6.14
CA GLU A 387 18.05 -23.16 4.92
C GLU A 387 17.91 -21.63 5.09
N LEU A 388 17.68 -21.13 6.31
CA LEU A 388 17.50 -19.70 6.57
C LEU A 388 18.81 -18.92 6.58
N ALA A 389 19.97 -19.59 6.52
CA ALA A 389 21.28 -18.96 6.66
C ALA A 389 21.51 -17.81 5.66
N ALA A 390 21.04 -17.98 4.42
CA ALA A 390 21.25 -17.03 3.32
C ALA A 390 20.43 -15.74 3.46
N GLU A 391 19.31 -15.77 4.18
CA GLU A 391 18.31 -14.70 4.16
C GLU A 391 18.06 -14.09 5.54
N LEU A 392 18.42 -14.77 6.63
CA LEU A 392 18.14 -14.34 8.01
C LEU A 392 18.65 -12.93 8.30
N SER A 393 19.80 -12.55 7.75
CA SER A 393 20.34 -11.18 7.90
C SER A 393 19.46 -10.13 7.19
N THR A 394 18.81 -10.48 6.09
CA THR A 394 17.86 -9.58 5.41
C THR A 394 16.61 -9.37 6.27
N PHE A 395 16.06 -10.43 6.86
CA PHE A 395 14.91 -10.33 7.76
C PHE A 395 15.23 -9.58 9.05
N GLU A 396 16.44 -9.77 9.60
CA GLU A 396 16.92 -8.96 10.73
C GLU A 396 17.02 -7.47 10.36
N ALA A 397 17.58 -7.14 9.20
CA ALA A 397 17.65 -5.75 8.74
C ALA A 397 16.23 -5.16 8.51
N ALA A 398 15.31 -5.92 7.95
CA ALA A 398 13.90 -5.53 7.81
C ALA A 398 13.25 -5.24 9.17
N ALA A 399 13.47 -6.10 10.16
CA ALA A 399 12.99 -5.90 11.51
C ALA A 399 13.63 -4.67 12.20
N LEU A 400 14.94 -4.44 12.05
CA LEU A 400 15.60 -3.23 12.55
C LEU A 400 14.97 -1.96 11.99
N VAL A 401 14.70 -1.91 10.68
CA VAL A 401 14.00 -0.78 10.06
C VAL A 401 12.57 -0.63 10.59
N ARG A 402 11.86 -1.74 10.89
CA ARG A 402 10.54 -1.71 11.53
C ARG A 402 10.57 -1.25 13.00
N LEU A 403 11.69 -1.45 13.70
CA LEU A 403 11.91 -0.96 15.07
C LEU A 403 12.39 0.48 15.13
N ALA A 404 13.03 0.98 14.07
CA ALA A 404 13.60 2.33 14.02
C ALA A 404 12.61 3.47 14.34
N PRO A 405 11.30 3.42 14.07
CA PRO A 405 10.36 4.44 14.55
C PRO A 405 10.18 4.47 16.08
N GLY A 406 10.67 3.47 16.82
CA GLY A 406 10.48 3.27 18.25
C GLY A 406 10.90 4.47 19.11
N PRO A 407 12.16 4.94 19.03
CA PRO A 407 12.63 6.11 19.78
C PRO A 407 11.76 7.34 19.60
N PHE A 408 11.37 7.63 18.35
CA PHE A 408 10.47 8.74 18.03
C PHE A 408 9.07 8.52 18.61
N ARG A 409 8.50 7.32 18.44
CA ARG A 409 7.17 6.97 18.97
C ARG A 409 7.10 7.08 20.49
N ARG A 410 8.17 6.77 21.21
CA ARG A 410 8.26 6.87 22.69
C ARG A 410 8.74 8.23 23.18
N LEU A 411 9.02 9.17 22.26
CA LEU A 411 9.47 10.52 22.58
C LEU A 411 10.74 10.54 23.44
N GLU A 412 11.69 9.64 23.14
CA GLU A 412 12.99 9.59 23.81
C GLU A 412 13.75 10.91 23.57
N GLU A 413 14.49 11.39 24.57
CA GLU A 413 15.15 12.70 24.49
C GLU A 413 16.18 12.77 23.35
N ASP A 414 16.82 11.65 23.01
CA ASP A 414 17.79 11.52 21.94
C ASP A 414 17.23 10.74 20.74
N TRP A 415 15.90 10.75 20.52
CA TRP A 415 15.28 9.93 19.48
C TRP A 415 15.89 10.06 18.08
N PRO A 416 16.39 11.22 17.61
CA PRO A 416 17.05 11.30 16.29
C PRO A 416 18.31 10.44 16.24
N ALA A 417 19.13 10.49 17.29
CA ALA A 417 20.31 9.66 17.41
C ALA A 417 19.94 8.18 17.58
N GLY A 418 18.85 7.88 18.32
CA GLY A 418 18.30 6.53 18.43
C GLY A 418 17.91 5.92 17.08
N ILE A 419 17.24 6.69 16.23
CA ILE A 419 16.90 6.31 14.85
C ILE A 419 18.17 6.01 14.05
N GLU A 420 19.18 6.88 14.13
CA GLU A 420 20.43 6.73 13.39
C GLU A 420 21.22 5.48 13.80
N ARG A 421 21.27 5.18 15.11
CA ARG A 421 21.92 3.98 15.64
C ARG A 421 21.29 2.71 15.08
N ILE A 422 19.95 2.62 15.07
CA ILE A 422 19.23 1.46 14.53
C ILE A 422 19.44 1.34 13.01
N LEU A 423 19.43 2.45 12.28
CA LEU A 423 19.73 2.46 10.84
C LEU A 423 21.15 1.94 10.56
N THR A 424 22.13 2.38 11.34
CA THR A 424 23.53 1.95 11.22
C THR A 424 23.68 0.45 11.48
N LEU A 425 22.93 -0.10 12.45
CA LEU A 425 22.85 -1.55 12.67
C LEU A 425 22.27 -2.28 11.46
N ALA A 426 21.17 -1.77 10.87
CA ALA A 426 20.55 -2.38 9.70
C ALA A 426 21.51 -2.38 8.48
N GLU A 427 22.23 -1.29 8.26
CA GLU A 427 23.28 -1.18 7.23
C GLU A 427 24.40 -2.20 7.48
N GLY A 428 24.87 -2.30 8.73
CA GLY A 428 25.92 -3.26 9.14
C GLY A 428 25.50 -4.72 8.90
N VAL A 429 24.29 -5.10 9.30
CA VAL A 429 23.77 -6.46 9.08
C VAL A 429 23.67 -6.79 7.58
N LEU A 430 23.26 -5.83 6.75
CA LEU A 430 23.19 -6.02 5.30
C LEU A 430 24.58 -6.18 4.66
N GLN A 431 25.59 -5.45 5.12
CA GLN A 431 26.97 -5.54 4.63
C GLN A 431 27.63 -6.87 4.97
N HIS A 432 27.53 -7.34 6.22
CA HIS A 432 28.10 -8.64 6.62
C HIS A 432 27.44 -9.84 5.92
N GLY A 433 26.17 -9.69 5.51
CA GLY A 433 25.47 -10.68 4.69
C GLY A 433 25.89 -10.72 3.21
N GLN A 434 26.70 -9.78 2.72
CA GLN A 434 27.17 -9.74 1.32
C GLN A 434 28.38 -10.65 1.05
N SER A 435 29.21 -10.97 2.06
CA SER A 435 30.43 -11.78 1.88
C SER A 435 30.18 -13.26 1.50
N ALA A 436 28.92 -13.70 1.39
CA ALA A 436 28.55 -15.08 1.04
C ALA A 436 27.93 -15.25 -0.36
N ARG A 437 27.90 -14.22 -1.22
CA ARG A 437 27.43 -14.33 -2.62
C ARG A 437 28.42 -13.73 -3.63
N ALA A 438 28.73 -14.51 -4.68
CA ALA A 438 29.52 -14.11 -5.85
C ALA A 438 28.65 -13.31 -6.87
N PRO A 439 29.28 -12.80 -7.94
CA PRO A 439 29.52 -11.38 -8.19
C PRO A 439 28.30 -10.60 -8.72
N GLU A 440 28.39 -9.28 -8.54
CA GLU A 440 27.55 -8.26 -9.14
C GLU A 440 27.35 -8.49 -10.65
N ASN A 441 26.10 -8.55 -11.10
CA ASN A 441 25.75 -8.21 -12.46
C ASN A 441 24.44 -7.43 -12.49
N ALA A 442 24.52 -6.23 -13.08
CA ALA A 442 23.48 -5.24 -13.35
C ALA A 442 22.60 -4.79 -12.15
N LEU A 443 22.62 -3.49 -11.87
CA LEU A 443 21.71 -2.80 -10.95
C LEU A 443 20.25 -3.07 -11.34
N SER A 444 19.65 -4.14 -10.82
CA SER A 444 18.22 -4.43 -10.97
C SER A 444 17.41 -3.25 -10.47
N ILE A 445 16.58 -2.67 -11.33
CA ILE A 445 15.69 -1.58 -10.93
C ILE A 445 14.63 -2.15 -9.98
N VAL A 446 14.51 -1.56 -8.78
CA VAL A 446 13.48 -1.93 -7.79
C VAL A 446 12.42 -0.84 -7.77
N ASP A 447 11.16 -1.24 -7.87
CA ASP A 447 10.01 -0.36 -7.80
C ASP A 447 9.04 -0.88 -6.72
N PRO A 448 8.85 -0.16 -5.59
CA PRO A 448 8.00 -0.63 -4.49
C PRO A 448 6.55 -0.92 -4.86
N LEU A 449 6.05 -0.35 -5.96
CA LEU A 449 4.70 -0.57 -6.47
C LEU A 449 4.66 -1.63 -7.59
N LEU A 450 5.83 -2.15 -7.98
CA LEU A 450 6.02 -3.34 -8.80
C LEU A 450 7.00 -4.29 -8.08
N PRO A 451 6.64 -4.86 -6.91
CA PRO A 451 7.55 -5.70 -6.11
C PRO A 451 8.15 -6.87 -6.91
N GLN A 452 7.41 -7.36 -7.90
CA GLN A 452 7.86 -8.40 -8.83
C GLN A 452 9.00 -7.98 -9.78
N LEU A 453 9.31 -6.69 -9.93
CA LEU A 453 10.17 -6.17 -11.02
C LEU A 453 11.61 -6.71 -10.93
N ALA A 454 12.12 -6.98 -9.74
CA ALA A 454 13.43 -7.61 -9.58
C ALA A 454 13.46 -9.03 -10.17
N GLN A 455 12.42 -9.84 -9.91
CA GLN A 455 12.28 -11.18 -10.48
C GLN A 455 12.07 -11.14 -11.99
N VAL A 456 11.36 -10.13 -12.49
CA VAL A 456 11.14 -9.90 -13.93
C VAL A 456 12.45 -9.63 -14.68
N GLN A 457 13.48 -9.12 -14.00
CA GLN A 457 14.80 -8.82 -14.56
C GLN A 457 15.82 -9.96 -14.39
N ASP A 458 15.46 -11.05 -13.70
CA ASP A 458 16.36 -12.18 -13.46
C ASP A 458 16.16 -13.29 -14.51
N PRO A 459 17.14 -13.51 -15.42
CA PRO A 459 17.06 -14.57 -16.43
C PRO A 459 16.83 -15.96 -15.83
N ALA A 460 17.42 -16.27 -14.68
CA ALA A 460 17.28 -17.58 -14.05
C ALA A 460 15.86 -17.81 -13.53
N THR A 461 15.26 -16.79 -12.92
CA THR A 461 13.87 -16.85 -12.46
C THR A 461 12.90 -17.02 -13.63
N ILE A 462 13.06 -16.23 -14.69
CA ILE A 462 12.18 -16.33 -15.86
C ILE A 462 12.38 -17.66 -16.60
N SER A 463 13.61 -18.18 -16.69
CA SER A 463 13.88 -19.52 -17.23
C SER A 463 13.06 -20.59 -16.51
N ARG A 464 13.16 -20.65 -15.16
CA ARG A 464 12.40 -21.63 -14.36
C ARG A 464 10.90 -21.50 -14.56
N ARG A 465 10.37 -20.27 -14.61
CA ARG A 465 8.93 -20.01 -14.75
C ARG A 465 8.42 -20.35 -16.16
N LEU A 466 9.19 -20.05 -17.20
CA LEU A 466 8.85 -20.42 -18.58
C LEU A 466 8.98 -21.93 -18.81
N ALA A 467 9.95 -22.59 -18.16
CA ALA A 467 10.17 -24.02 -18.31
C ALA A 467 8.93 -24.84 -17.91
N CYS A 468 8.26 -24.43 -16.82
CA CYS A 468 7.00 -25.05 -16.38
C CYS A 468 5.84 -24.90 -17.37
N LEU A 469 5.89 -23.92 -18.28
CA LEU A 469 4.80 -23.62 -19.22
C LEU A 469 5.07 -24.06 -20.65
N ARG A 470 6.34 -24.09 -21.08
CA ARG A 470 6.75 -24.34 -22.48
C ARG A 470 7.73 -25.51 -22.66
N GLY A 471 8.13 -26.22 -21.61
CA GLY A 471 9.21 -27.21 -21.66
C GLY A 471 10.59 -26.56 -21.54
N ASP A 472 11.68 -27.27 -21.83
CA ASP A 472 13.04 -26.73 -21.68
C ASP A 472 13.26 -25.45 -22.51
N VAL A 473 13.24 -24.31 -21.81
CA VAL A 473 13.50 -22.97 -22.34
C VAL A 473 14.45 -22.27 -21.39
N THR A 474 15.61 -21.86 -21.90
CA THR A 474 16.60 -21.10 -21.11
C THR A 474 16.58 -19.66 -21.56
N VAL A 475 16.36 -18.73 -20.63
CA VAL A 475 16.58 -17.30 -20.84
C VAL A 475 18.05 -17.01 -20.56
N ILE A 476 18.79 -16.65 -21.60
CA ILE A 476 20.21 -16.35 -21.50
C ILE A 476 20.46 -14.88 -21.12
N ALA A 477 19.52 -13.99 -21.44
CA ALA A 477 19.58 -12.59 -21.05
C ALA A 477 18.18 -11.99 -20.81
N ALA A 478 18.12 -11.03 -19.88
CA ALA A 478 16.93 -10.25 -19.58
C ALA A 478 17.30 -8.76 -19.55
N HIS A 479 16.61 -7.96 -20.36
CA HIS A 479 16.88 -6.55 -20.51
C HIS A 479 15.63 -5.74 -20.23
N LEU A 480 15.70 -4.80 -19.29
CA LEU A 480 14.60 -3.88 -19.04
C LEU A 480 14.50 -2.87 -20.20
N VAL A 481 13.45 -2.99 -21.00
CA VAL A 481 13.21 -2.15 -22.18
C VAL A 481 12.59 -0.83 -21.80
N ARG A 482 11.63 -0.87 -20.86
CA ARG A 482 10.91 0.33 -20.42
C ARG A 482 10.43 0.18 -18.99
N HIS A 483 10.61 1.22 -18.20
CA HIS A 483 10.05 1.31 -16.85
C HIS A 483 9.24 2.59 -16.71
N LYS A 484 7.97 2.46 -16.31
CA LYS A 484 7.14 3.56 -15.86
C LYS A 484 6.95 3.39 -14.34
N PRO A 485 7.71 4.12 -13.51
CA PRO A 485 7.67 3.98 -12.06
C PRO A 485 6.24 3.99 -11.52
N GLY A 486 5.94 3.05 -10.62
CA GLY A 486 4.63 2.94 -9.99
C GLY A 486 3.51 2.33 -10.83
N ARG A 487 3.79 1.95 -12.09
CA ARG A 487 2.72 1.63 -13.05
C ARG A 487 2.95 0.33 -13.81
N ARG A 488 4.02 0.26 -14.60
CA ARG A 488 4.32 -0.90 -15.47
C ARG A 488 5.78 -0.94 -15.87
N ALA A 489 6.27 -2.12 -16.20
CA ALA A 489 7.57 -2.33 -16.80
C ALA A 489 7.51 -3.35 -17.95
N ILE A 490 8.42 -3.23 -18.90
CA ILE A 490 8.58 -4.11 -20.05
C ILE A 490 10.03 -4.61 -20.06
N ALA A 491 10.22 -5.92 -20.07
CA ALA A 491 11.50 -6.58 -20.23
C ALA A 491 11.53 -7.38 -21.55
N CYS A 492 12.70 -7.48 -22.16
CA CYS A 492 12.99 -8.37 -23.29
C CYS A 492 13.82 -9.55 -22.77
N TYR A 493 13.46 -10.76 -23.18
CA TYR A 493 14.11 -12.00 -22.83
C TYR A 493 14.69 -12.62 -24.09
N GLU A 494 16.00 -12.84 -24.09
CA GLU A 494 16.69 -13.60 -25.13
C GLU A 494 16.75 -15.07 -24.69
N LEU A 495 16.24 -15.95 -25.54
CA LEU A 495 16.28 -17.39 -25.31
C LEU A 495 17.53 -18.01 -25.95
N ASP A 496 17.98 -19.15 -25.41
CA ASP A 496 19.05 -19.98 -25.97
C ASP A 496 18.80 -20.41 -27.43
N SER A 497 17.54 -20.52 -27.83
CA SER A 497 17.11 -20.78 -29.21
C SER A 497 17.29 -19.60 -30.18
N GLY A 498 17.63 -18.40 -29.67
CA GLY A 498 17.65 -17.14 -30.42
C GLY A 498 16.29 -16.44 -30.54
N GLU A 499 15.20 -17.06 -30.04
CA GLU A 499 13.89 -16.42 -29.94
C GLU A 499 13.91 -15.30 -28.89
N HIS A 500 13.21 -14.19 -29.19
CA HIS A 500 13.01 -13.10 -28.24
C HIS A 500 11.56 -13.06 -27.73
N LEU A 501 11.40 -12.87 -26.43
CA LEU A 501 10.11 -12.69 -25.76
C LEU A 501 10.05 -11.35 -25.04
N TYR A 502 8.86 -10.74 -24.97
CA TYR A 502 8.63 -9.53 -24.19
C TYR A 502 7.73 -9.82 -22.99
N GLY A 503 8.21 -9.46 -21.80
CA GLY A 503 7.46 -9.52 -20.55
C GLY A 503 6.91 -8.16 -20.16
N LYS A 504 5.59 -8.01 -20.06
CA LYS A 504 4.92 -6.82 -19.53
C LYS A 504 4.37 -7.07 -18.14
N THR A 505 4.85 -6.33 -17.14
CA THR A 505 4.33 -6.40 -15.76
C THR A 505 3.62 -5.12 -15.35
N PHE A 506 2.63 -5.23 -14.47
CA PHE A 506 1.73 -4.14 -14.08
C PHE A 506 1.59 -4.04 -12.55
N ALA A 507 1.44 -2.83 -12.03
CA ALA A 507 1.17 -2.62 -10.60
C ALA A 507 -0.28 -3.05 -10.27
N SER A 508 -1.22 -2.68 -11.15
CA SER A 508 -2.64 -3.04 -11.08
C SER A 508 -2.92 -4.49 -11.51
N ASP A 509 -4.05 -5.04 -11.10
CA ASP A 509 -4.51 -6.39 -11.47
C ASP A 509 -5.15 -6.48 -12.88
N ARG A 510 -4.73 -5.61 -13.81
CA ARG A 510 -5.26 -5.60 -15.19
C ARG A 510 -4.69 -6.72 -16.06
N GLY A 511 -3.54 -7.29 -15.70
CA GLY A 511 -2.80 -8.29 -16.48
C GLY A 511 -3.63 -9.46 -17.02
N PRO A 512 -4.44 -10.17 -16.21
CA PRO A 512 -5.24 -11.30 -16.70
C PRO A 512 -6.31 -10.89 -17.71
N LYS A 513 -6.80 -9.65 -17.65
CA LYS A 513 -7.76 -9.12 -18.62
C LYS A 513 -7.05 -8.79 -19.93
N VAL A 514 -5.89 -8.15 -19.86
CA VAL A 514 -5.05 -7.83 -21.03
C VAL A 514 -4.65 -9.11 -21.78
N TYR A 515 -4.16 -10.12 -21.06
CA TYR A 515 -3.81 -11.43 -21.63
C TYR A 515 -4.97 -12.04 -22.43
N ARG A 516 -6.18 -12.11 -21.84
CA ARG A 516 -7.37 -12.66 -22.50
C ARG A 516 -7.81 -11.85 -23.72
N ILE A 517 -7.69 -10.52 -23.68
CA ILE A 517 -8.00 -9.65 -24.82
C ILE A 517 -7.02 -9.90 -25.96
N ALA A 518 -5.71 -9.90 -25.67
CA ALA A 518 -4.67 -10.19 -26.64
C ALA A 518 -4.87 -11.58 -27.28
N GLN A 519 -5.21 -12.60 -26.47
CA GLN A 519 -5.47 -13.95 -26.97
C GLN A 519 -6.65 -13.97 -27.95
N ARG A 520 -7.74 -13.28 -27.63
CA ARG A 520 -8.91 -13.18 -28.50
C ARG A 520 -8.61 -12.48 -29.82
N ILE A 521 -7.85 -11.38 -29.77
CA ILE A 521 -7.48 -10.62 -30.96
C ILE A 521 -6.55 -11.44 -31.87
N CYS A 522 -5.55 -12.09 -31.29
CA CYS A 522 -4.60 -12.94 -32.04
C CYS A 522 -5.30 -14.17 -32.63
N ALA A 523 -6.12 -14.87 -31.85
CA ALA A 523 -6.84 -16.07 -32.31
C ALA A 523 -7.83 -15.74 -33.44
N ALA A 524 -8.47 -14.57 -33.39
CA ALA A 524 -9.38 -14.12 -34.45
C ALA A 524 -8.65 -13.55 -35.68
N ARG A 525 -7.32 -13.37 -35.63
CA ARG A 525 -6.53 -12.63 -36.64
C ARG A 525 -7.20 -11.31 -37.01
N ALA A 526 -7.60 -10.55 -35.99
CA ALA A 526 -8.59 -9.49 -36.16
C ALA A 526 -8.12 -8.33 -37.06
N PHE A 527 -6.81 -8.13 -37.22
CA PHE A 527 -6.22 -7.13 -38.13
C PHE A 527 -5.99 -7.63 -39.57
N GLY A 528 -6.28 -8.91 -39.83
CA GLY A 528 -5.97 -9.61 -41.07
C GLY A 528 -4.90 -10.71 -40.87
N PRO A 529 -4.89 -11.74 -41.73
CA PRO A 529 -3.96 -12.87 -41.64
C PRO A 529 -2.49 -12.51 -41.97
N ASP A 530 -2.31 -11.39 -42.65
CA ASP A 530 -1.08 -10.80 -43.17
C ASP A 530 -0.44 -9.78 -42.20
N VAL A 531 -1.08 -9.54 -41.05
CA VAL A 531 -0.60 -8.61 -40.02
C VAL A 531 -0.04 -9.38 -38.83
N ALA A 532 1.22 -9.09 -38.47
CA ALA A 532 1.85 -9.70 -37.32
C ALA A 532 1.37 -9.06 -36.01
N LEU A 533 1.14 -9.89 -34.99
CA LEU A 533 0.70 -9.46 -33.66
C LEU A 533 1.62 -10.08 -32.59
N PRO A 534 1.87 -9.39 -31.46
CA PRO A 534 2.65 -9.93 -30.36
C PRO A 534 1.85 -11.04 -29.66
N GLU A 535 2.04 -12.27 -30.13
CA GLU A 535 1.29 -13.44 -29.69
C GLU A 535 1.46 -13.63 -28.18
N PRO A 536 0.37 -13.63 -27.39
CA PRO A 536 0.43 -13.82 -25.95
C PRO A 536 0.72 -15.29 -25.63
N VAL A 537 1.93 -15.54 -25.16
CA VAL A 537 2.46 -16.88 -24.88
C VAL A 537 1.98 -17.40 -23.54
N ALA A 538 2.04 -16.56 -22.51
CA ALA A 538 1.75 -16.97 -21.15
C ALA A 538 1.38 -15.78 -20.26
N TYR A 539 0.71 -16.07 -19.15
CA TYR A 539 0.52 -15.13 -18.05
C TYR A 539 0.96 -15.77 -16.73
N LEU A 540 2.01 -15.21 -16.12
CA LEU A 540 2.55 -15.64 -14.83
C LEU A 540 1.90 -14.80 -13.73
N ALA A 541 0.96 -15.40 -13.00
CA ALA A 541 0.08 -14.69 -12.07
C ALA A 541 0.81 -14.15 -10.84
N ASP A 542 1.79 -14.90 -10.31
CA ASP A 542 2.66 -14.51 -9.19
C ASP A 542 3.50 -13.27 -9.52
N LEU A 543 3.95 -13.16 -10.78
CA LEU A 543 4.75 -12.02 -11.26
C LEU A 543 3.92 -10.92 -11.93
N LYS A 544 2.59 -11.07 -11.97
CA LYS A 544 1.68 -10.23 -12.78
C LYS A 544 2.21 -10.00 -14.22
N LEU A 545 2.89 -10.99 -14.79
CA LEU A 545 3.73 -10.84 -15.98
C LEU A 545 3.07 -11.49 -17.19
N LEU A 546 2.75 -10.68 -18.20
CA LEU A 546 2.30 -11.12 -19.52
C LEU A 546 3.52 -11.34 -20.42
N ILE A 547 3.69 -12.55 -20.92
CA ILE A 547 4.74 -12.91 -21.87
C ILE A 547 4.17 -12.92 -23.29
N GLN A 548 4.82 -12.22 -24.22
CA GLN A 548 4.43 -12.15 -25.63
C GLN A 548 5.63 -12.47 -26.52
N ARG A 549 5.38 -13.01 -27.72
CA ARG A 549 6.44 -13.17 -28.73
C ARG A 549 6.87 -11.83 -29.28
N ALA A 550 8.17 -11.68 -29.53
CA ALA A 550 8.68 -10.55 -30.28
C ALA A 550 8.08 -10.54 -31.70
N VAL A 551 7.89 -9.33 -32.23
CA VAL A 551 7.46 -9.13 -33.61
C VAL A 551 8.56 -8.36 -34.33
N SER A 552 8.95 -8.82 -35.51
CA SER A 552 9.96 -8.19 -36.35
C SER A 552 9.42 -6.93 -37.03
N GLY A 553 10.33 -6.00 -37.33
CA GLY A 553 10.06 -4.81 -38.13
C GLY A 553 10.65 -3.53 -37.53
N GLU A 554 10.72 -2.49 -38.35
CA GLU A 554 11.13 -1.14 -37.95
C GLU A 554 9.91 -0.26 -37.69
N ALA A 555 10.03 0.74 -36.81
CA ALA A 555 8.94 1.68 -36.55
C ALA A 555 8.56 2.46 -37.82
N VAL A 556 7.26 2.56 -38.11
CA VAL A 556 6.77 3.24 -39.33
C VAL A 556 7.06 4.75 -39.35
N GLU A 557 7.39 5.35 -38.20
CA GLU A 557 7.68 6.79 -38.05
C GLU A 557 8.63 7.29 -39.14
N ARG A 558 9.76 6.59 -39.35
CA ARG A 558 10.78 6.99 -40.31
C ARG A 558 10.25 7.03 -41.75
N ALA A 559 9.44 6.05 -42.14
CA ALA A 559 8.86 5.99 -43.49
C ALA A 559 7.78 7.06 -43.68
N LEU A 560 6.97 7.33 -42.66
CA LEU A 560 5.96 8.39 -42.69
C LEU A 560 6.62 9.79 -42.75
N CYS A 561 7.66 10.04 -41.96
CA CYS A 561 8.45 11.28 -42.06
C CYS A 561 9.13 11.41 -43.44
N GLY A 562 9.53 10.29 -44.04
CA GLY A 562 10.06 10.21 -45.41
C GLY A 562 9.03 10.48 -46.52
N GLY A 563 7.73 10.59 -46.20
CA GLY A 563 6.68 10.91 -47.17
C GLY A 563 5.97 9.71 -47.79
N ASP A 564 6.06 8.51 -47.19
CA ASP A 564 5.34 7.33 -47.66
C ASP A 564 3.83 7.40 -47.30
N ALA A 565 3.06 8.12 -48.11
CA ALA A 565 1.61 8.22 -47.98
C ALA A 565 0.89 6.89 -48.25
N ASN A 566 1.48 5.99 -49.06
CA ASN A 566 0.91 4.68 -49.35
C ASN A 566 0.94 3.78 -48.10
N LEU A 567 2.01 3.87 -47.30
CA LEU A 567 2.06 3.22 -46.00
C LEU A 567 0.94 3.69 -45.08
N ALA A 568 0.67 5.01 -45.02
CA ALA A 568 -0.41 5.55 -44.22
C ALA A 568 -1.78 4.98 -44.65
N ALA A 569 -2.06 4.89 -45.95
CA ALA A 569 -3.27 4.23 -46.47
C ALA A 569 -3.34 2.74 -46.10
N ARG A 570 -2.22 2.00 -46.14
CA ARG A 570 -2.17 0.59 -45.71
C ARG A 570 -2.45 0.43 -44.21
N ILE A 571 -1.96 1.34 -43.37
CA ILE A 571 -2.26 1.35 -41.92
C ILE A 571 -3.77 1.56 -41.70
N ALA A 572 -4.41 2.43 -42.48
CA ALA A 572 -5.87 2.61 -42.42
C ALA A 572 -6.64 1.33 -42.75
N VAL A 573 -6.20 0.58 -43.78
CA VAL A 573 -6.79 -0.72 -44.13
C VAL A 573 -6.66 -1.72 -42.98
N VAL A 574 -5.48 -1.80 -42.36
CA VAL A 574 -5.23 -2.70 -41.22
C VAL A 574 -6.12 -2.34 -40.02
N LEU A 575 -6.23 -1.05 -39.68
CA LEU A 575 -7.09 -0.60 -38.59
C LEU A 575 -8.57 -0.86 -38.88
N HIS A 576 -9.03 -0.57 -40.09
CA HIS A 576 -10.41 -0.83 -40.50
C HIS A 576 -10.77 -2.32 -40.40
N ARG A 577 -9.88 -3.23 -40.82
CA ARG A 577 -10.09 -4.69 -40.66
C ARG A 577 -10.35 -5.05 -39.20
N PHE A 578 -9.63 -4.43 -38.26
CA PHE A 578 -9.87 -4.66 -36.84
C PHE A 578 -11.25 -4.17 -36.41
N HIS A 579 -11.62 -2.95 -36.79
CA HIS A 579 -12.91 -2.37 -36.46
C HIS A 579 -14.10 -3.17 -37.06
N ASP A 580 -13.89 -3.78 -38.23
CA ASP A 580 -14.91 -4.60 -38.91
C ASP A 580 -14.82 -6.11 -38.59
N SER A 581 -13.87 -6.54 -37.76
CA SER A 581 -13.66 -7.96 -37.43
C SER A 581 -14.84 -8.68 -36.75
N GLY A 582 -15.88 -7.95 -36.34
CA GLY A 582 -17.01 -8.48 -35.58
C GLY A 582 -16.65 -8.94 -34.15
N LEU A 583 -15.41 -8.73 -33.72
CA LEU A 583 -14.92 -9.24 -32.44
C LEU A 583 -15.57 -8.49 -31.27
N ASN A 584 -16.20 -9.24 -30.36
CA ASN A 584 -16.75 -8.67 -29.13
C ASN A 584 -15.75 -8.80 -27.96
N LEU A 585 -15.06 -7.70 -27.66
CA LEU A 585 -14.09 -7.59 -26.57
C LEU A 585 -14.71 -7.50 -25.16
N ARG A 586 -16.04 -7.43 -25.05
CA ARG A 586 -16.85 -7.29 -23.82
C ARG A 586 -16.64 -6.00 -23.02
N ARG A 587 -15.42 -5.47 -22.97
CA ARG A 587 -15.09 -4.18 -22.35
C ARG A 587 -15.69 -3.06 -23.20
N LYS A 588 -16.42 -2.12 -22.60
CA LYS A 588 -16.93 -0.93 -23.28
C LYS A 588 -16.15 0.31 -22.85
N HIS A 589 -15.89 1.20 -23.79
CA HIS A 589 -15.34 2.53 -23.57
C HIS A 589 -16.28 3.53 -24.25
N ASP A 590 -16.82 4.47 -23.49
CA ASP A 590 -17.82 5.44 -23.94
C ASP A 590 -17.25 6.86 -23.90
N LEU A 591 -18.00 7.79 -24.51
CA LEU A 591 -17.60 9.19 -24.61
C LEU A 591 -17.24 9.83 -23.26
N PRO A 592 -18.02 9.69 -22.17
CA PRO A 592 -17.64 10.25 -20.86
C PRO A 592 -16.28 9.74 -20.36
N ARG A 593 -15.95 8.46 -20.57
CA ARG A 593 -14.64 7.91 -20.19
C ARG A 593 -13.52 8.42 -21.09
N GLU A 594 -13.79 8.75 -22.35
CA GLU A 594 -12.81 9.35 -23.24
C GLU A 594 -12.45 10.78 -22.81
N LEU A 595 -13.45 11.56 -22.38
CA LEU A 595 -13.25 12.95 -21.97
C LEU A 595 -12.76 13.11 -20.53
N ALA A 596 -12.97 12.11 -19.66
CA ALA A 596 -12.60 12.16 -18.25
C ALA A 596 -11.16 12.66 -17.94
N PRO A 597 -10.11 12.33 -18.73
CA PRO A 597 -8.76 12.84 -18.47
C PRO A 597 -8.58 14.34 -18.75
N LEU A 598 -9.45 14.97 -19.55
CA LEU A 598 -9.20 16.31 -20.10
C LEU A 598 -9.12 17.40 -19.04
N THR A 599 -9.89 17.32 -17.96
CA THR A 599 -9.82 18.28 -16.84
C THR A 599 -8.41 18.32 -16.24
N MET A 600 -7.84 17.15 -15.93
CA MET A 600 -6.46 17.04 -15.41
C MET A 600 -5.43 17.52 -16.44
N ARG A 601 -5.64 17.26 -17.73
CA ARG A 601 -4.70 17.70 -18.79
C ARG A 601 -4.74 19.20 -19.00
N THR A 602 -5.90 19.81 -18.90
CA THR A 602 -6.08 21.27 -18.94
C THR A 602 -5.34 21.91 -17.78
N GLN A 603 -5.51 21.37 -16.56
CA GLN A 603 -4.79 21.83 -15.39
C GLN A 603 -3.26 21.73 -15.55
N ALA A 604 -2.76 20.64 -16.14
CA ALA A 604 -1.33 20.50 -16.40
C ALA A 604 -0.79 21.58 -17.35
N VAL A 605 -1.57 21.99 -18.36
CA VAL A 605 -1.21 23.12 -19.24
C VAL A 605 -1.15 24.43 -18.44
N VAL A 606 -2.16 24.70 -17.61
CA VAL A 606 -2.22 25.91 -16.77
C VAL A 606 -1.01 26.01 -15.84
N GLU A 607 -0.58 24.89 -15.27
CA GLU A 607 0.55 24.82 -14.34
C GLU A 607 1.89 25.05 -15.03
N HIS A 608 2.10 24.50 -16.23
CA HIS A 608 3.41 24.49 -16.89
C HIS A 608 3.57 25.56 -17.98
N ALA A 609 2.46 26.06 -18.53
CA ALA A 609 2.40 27.15 -19.51
C ALA A 609 1.19 28.06 -19.21
N PRO A 610 1.27 28.90 -18.15
CA PRO A 610 0.15 29.73 -17.71
C PRO A 610 -0.41 30.67 -18.79
N ASP A 611 0.43 31.11 -19.74
CA ASP A 611 0.03 31.94 -20.88
C ASP A 611 -0.96 31.23 -21.84
N LEU A 612 -0.96 29.89 -21.85
CA LEU A 612 -1.89 29.07 -22.62
C LEU A 612 -3.15 28.70 -21.84
N GLY A 613 -3.23 29.04 -20.55
CA GLY A 613 -4.31 28.60 -19.66
C GLY A 613 -5.70 28.99 -20.17
N ASN A 614 -5.88 30.22 -20.65
CA ASN A 614 -7.17 30.68 -21.19
C ASN A 614 -7.58 29.92 -22.46
N LEU A 615 -6.62 29.65 -23.35
CA LEU A 615 -6.87 28.88 -24.58
C LEU A 615 -7.24 27.43 -24.25
N ALA A 616 -6.52 26.81 -23.31
CA ALA A 616 -6.77 25.44 -22.87
C ALA A 616 -8.17 25.28 -22.24
N HIS A 617 -8.57 26.19 -21.34
CA HIS A 617 -9.92 26.20 -20.76
C HIS A 617 -10.99 26.42 -21.83
N SER A 618 -10.80 27.38 -22.75
CA SER A 618 -11.74 27.62 -23.84
C SER A 618 -11.99 26.37 -24.70
N ILE A 619 -10.92 25.64 -25.05
CA ILE A 619 -11.03 24.39 -25.82
C ILE A 619 -11.70 23.30 -24.97
N HIS A 620 -11.33 23.18 -23.69
CA HIS A 620 -11.94 22.23 -22.75
C HIS A 620 -13.46 22.44 -22.64
N ASP A 621 -13.90 23.68 -22.41
CA ASP A 621 -15.31 24.05 -22.31
C ASP A 621 -16.06 23.77 -23.61
N ARG A 622 -15.49 24.12 -24.76
CA ARG A 622 -16.08 23.84 -26.09
C ARG A 622 -16.21 22.35 -26.36
N VAL A 623 -15.21 21.54 -25.98
CA VAL A 623 -15.30 20.07 -26.09
C VAL A 623 -16.43 19.54 -25.20
N HIS A 624 -16.54 20.01 -23.96
CA HIS A 624 -17.62 19.57 -23.07
C HIS A 624 -19.00 19.99 -23.58
N ALA A 625 -19.17 21.23 -24.03
CA ALA A 625 -20.42 21.71 -24.62
C ALA A 625 -20.80 20.91 -25.87
N GLN A 626 -19.83 20.59 -26.74
CA GLN A 626 -20.11 19.77 -27.91
C GLN A 626 -20.51 18.34 -27.55
N ALA A 627 -19.92 17.76 -26.49
CA ALA A 627 -20.27 16.42 -26.03
C ALA A 627 -21.75 16.31 -25.60
N GLU A 628 -22.33 17.39 -25.07
CA GLU A 628 -23.74 17.46 -24.66
C GLU A 628 -24.71 17.43 -25.84
N THR A 629 -24.30 17.86 -27.03
CA THR A 629 -25.13 17.76 -28.25
C THR A 629 -25.37 16.31 -28.69
N GLY A 630 -24.47 15.42 -28.25
CA GLY A 630 -24.46 13.98 -28.49
C GLY A 630 -24.02 13.56 -29.89
N PHE A 631 -23.58 12.32 -30.01
CA PHE A 631 -23.10 11.71 -31.25
C PHE A 631 -23.70 10.31 -31.43
N PRO A 632 -24.06 9.89 -32.66
CA PRO A 632 -24.31 8.49 -32.95
C PRO A 632 -23.05 7.68 -32.63
N TRP A 633 -23.14 6.76 -31.66
CA TRP A 633 -21.98 6.01 -31.16
C TRP A 633 -22.00 4.56 -31.66
N ARG A 634 -21.09 4.21 -32.57
CA ARG A 634 -21.05 2.89 -33.21
C ARG A 634 -20.12 1.95 -32.45
N LEU A 635 -20.68 0.96 -31.75
CA LEU A 635 -19.88 0.08 -30.90
C LEU A 635 -19.13 -1.00 -31.70
N ARG A 636 -17.86 -0.75 -32.02
CA ARG A 636 -16.93 -1.67 -32.71
C ARG A 636 -15.72 -2.00 -31.82
N PRO A 637 -14.99 -3.10 -32.03
CA PRO A 637 -13.69 -3.28 -31.39
C PRO A 637 -12.73 -2.18 -31.86
N ILE A 638 -12.03 -1.53 -30.93
CA ILE A 638 -11.01 -0.51 -31.19
C ILE A 638 -9.76 -0.81 -30.35
N HIS A 639 -8.61 -0.31 -30.78
CA HIS A 639 -7.32 -0.43 -30.11
C HIS A 639 -7.18 0.57 -28.96
N ARG A 640 -7.77 1.77 -29.11
CA ARG A 640 -7.87 2.89 -28.16
C ARG A 640 -6.59 3.71 -27.95
N ASP A 641 -5.42 3.09 -28.05
CA ASP A 641 -4.12 3.79 -28.02
C ASP A 641 -3.40 3.69 -29.37
N PHE A 642 -4.14 3.77 -30.48
CA PHE A 642 -3.58 3.53 -31.82
C PHE A 642 -2.90 4.78 -32.39
N TYR A 643 -1.61 4.69 -32.67
CA TYR A 643 -0.80 5.74 -33.31
C TYR A 643 0.48 5.12 -33.91
N HIS A 644 1.33 5.92 -34.56
CA HIS A 644 2.48 5.42 -35.34
C HIS A 644 3.47 4.55 -34.54
N ASP A 645 3.74 4.80 -33.25
CA ASP A 645 4.64 3.95 -32.45
C ASP A 645 4.11 2.52 -32.28
N GLN A 646 2.81 2.30 -32.47
CA GLN A 646 2.20 0.98 -32.36
C GLN A 646 2.27 0.18 -33.65
N MET A 647 2.93 0.70 -34.68
CA MET A 647 3.05 0.06 -35.98
C MET A 647 4.51 -0.21 -36.32
N LEU A 648 4.81 -1.44 -36.74
CA LEU A 648 6.08 -1.79 -37.36
C LEU A 648 5.87 -2.18 -38.82
N ILE A 649 6.90 -1.99 -39.63
CA ILE A 649 6.98 -2.44 -41.03
C ILE A 649 8.18 -3.37 -41.21
N ASP A 650 7.95 -4.52 -41.86
CA ASP A 650 8.99 -5.47 -42.26
C ASP A 650 8.80 -5.82 -43.74
N GLY A 651 9.60 -5.22 -44.61
CA GLY A 651 9.37 -5.23 -46.05
C GLY A 651 7.98 -4.70 -46.41
N ASN A 652 7.10 -5.57 -46.91
CA ASN A 652 5.71 -5.23 -47.22
C ASN A 652 4.69 -5.72 -46.17
N GLY A 653 5.15 -6.33 -45.07
CA GLY A 653 4.33 -6.73 -43.94
C GLY A 653 4.14 -5.59 -42.93
N LEU A 654 3.04 -5.64 -42.17
CA LEU A 654 2.77 -4.73 -41.06
C LEU A 654 2.61 -5.52 -39.76
N ALA A 655 3.00 -4.89 -38.65
CA ALA A 655 2.73 -5.39 -37.32
C ALA A 655 2.02 -4.35 -36.47
N VAL A 656 1.15 -4.80 -35.57
CA VAL A 656 0.45 -3.95 -34.59
C VAL A 656 0.88 -4.34 -33.17
N LEU A 657 1.29 -3.35 -32.38
CA LEU A 657 1.77 -3.51 -31.00
C LEU A 657 0.72 -3.05 -29.98
N ASP A 658 1.01 -3.21 -28.69
CA ASP A 658 0.29 -2.67 -27.52
C ASP A 658 -1.27 -2.76 -27.48
N LEU A 659 -1.81 -3.98 -27.61
CA LEU A 659 -3.26 -4.26 -27.49
C LEU A 659 -3.84 -4.12 -26.07
N ASP A 660 -3.12 -3.50 -25.13
CA ASP A 660 -3.42 -3.51 -23.70
C ASP A 660 -4.74 -2.79 -23.35
N ASP A 661 -5.12 -1.79 -24.16
CA ASP A 661 -6.29 -0.93 -23.92
C ASP A 661 -7.46 -1.16 -24.87
N ALA A 662 -7.37 -2.19 -25.72
CA ALA A 662 -8.41 -2.54 -26.67
C ALA A 662 -9.77 -2.78 -25.98
N ALA A 663 -10.82 -2.24 -26.59
CA ALA A 663 -12.18 -2.20 -26.03
C ALA A 663 -13.21 -2.06 -27.14
N MET A 664 -14.49 -2.16 -26.79
CA MET A 664 -15.61 -1.80 -27.66
C MET A 664 -15.88 -0.30 -27.55
N SER A 665 -15.77 0.45 -28.63
CA SER A 665 -16.04 1.90 -28.71
C SER A 665 -16.29 2.35 -30.16
N ASP A 666 -16.38 3.66 -30.40
CA ASP A 666 -16.49 4.20 -31.76
C ASP A 666 -15.13 4.17 -32.50
N PRO A 667 -15.07 3.64 -33.73
CA PRO A 667 -13.87 3.66 -34.59
C PRO A 667 -13.20 5.03 -34.72
N ALA A 668 -13.98 6.11 -34.64
CA ALA A 668 -13.49 7.47 -34.74
C ALA A 668 -12.45 7.82 -33.67
N ILE A 669 -12.42 7.10 -32.53
CA ILE A 669 -11.40 7.29 -31.49
C ILE A 669 -10.01 6.96 -32.02
N ASP A 670 -9.81 5.81 -32.65
CA ASP A 670 -8.48 5.41 -33.14
C ASP A 670 -8.05 6.24 -34.34
N VAL A 671 -9.00 6.57 -35.22
CA VAL A 671 -8.75 7.40 -36.41
C VAL A 671 -8.33 8.82 -36.00
N ALA A 672 -9.05 9.43 -35.05
CA ALA A 672 -8.70 10.72 -34.47
C ALA A 672 -7.37 10.67 -33.70
N ASN A 673 -7.12 9.58 -32.96
CA ASN A 673 -5.89 9.44 -32.20
C ASN A 673 -4.67 9.35 -33.12
N PHE A 674 -4.74 8.56 -34.20
CA PHE A 674 -3.67 8.45 -35.17
C PHE A 674 -3.38 9.80 -35.85
N ALA A 675 -4.43 10.48 -36.34
CA ALA A 675 -4.31 11.80 -36.96
C ALA A 675 -3.67 12.83 -36.01
N ALA A 676 -4.16 12.92 -34.77
CA ALA A 676 -3.60 13.84 -33.77
C ALA A 676 -2.13 13.56 -33.45
N HIS A 677 -1.69 12.30 -33.45
CA HIS A 677 -0.29 11.94 -33.24
C HIS A 677 0.60 12.25 -34.44
N LEU A 678 0.11 12.19 -35.69
CA LEU A 678 0.86 12.67 -36.85
C LEU A 678 1.07 14.18 -36.81
N ARG A 679 0.07 14.95 -36.38
CA ARG A 679 0.21 16.40 -36.15
C ARG A 679 1.22 16.71 -35.06
N LEU A 680 1.14 15.99 -33.93
CA LEU A 680 2.13 16.09 -32.85
C LEU A 680 3.55 15.85 -33.39
N LEU A 681 3.73 14.79 -34.17
CA LEU A 681 5.02 14.46 -34.77
C LEU A 681 5.51 15.56 -35.72
N GLY A 682 4.63 16.12 -36.56
CA GLY A 682 4.96 17.25 -37.44
C GLY A 682 5.29 18.54 -36.68
N PHE A 683 4.69 18.76 -35.51
CA PHE A 683 5.07 19.88 -34.64
C PHE A 683 6.41 19.66 -33.94
N GLN A 684 6.80 18.40 -33.70
CA GLN A 684 8.09 18.03 -33.12
C GLN A 684 9.21 17.99 -34.16
N GLN A 685 8.90 17.66 -35.41
CA GLN A 685 9.81 17.57 -36.56
C GLN A 685 9.31 18.46 -37.71
N PRO A 686 9.49 19.80 -37.62
CA PRO A 686 8.94 20.75 -38.60
C PRO A 686 9.36 20.48 -40.06
N GLU A 687 10.53 19.91 -40.27
CA GLU A 687 11.08 19.51 -41.57
C GLU A 687 10.25 18.41 -42.26
N SER A 688 9.62 17.52 -41.47
CA SER A 688 8.80 16.42 -41.95
C SER A 688 7.31 16.77 -41.96
N ALA A 689 6.92 17.95 -41.47
CA ALA A 689 5.52 18.35 -41.33
C ALA A 689 4.69 18.25 -42.63
N PRO A 690 5.18 18.65 -43.82
CA PRO A 690 4.42 18.49 -45.07
C PRO A 690 4.19 17.02 -45.45
N ASN A 691 5.16 16.14 -45.16
CA ASN A 691 5.06 14.71 -45.41
C ASN A 691 4.05 14.05 -44.47
N LEU A 692 4.09 14.43 -43.19
CA LEU A 692 3.18 13.92 -42.18
C LEU A 692 1.74 14.42 -42.39
N ALA A 693 1.54 15.65 -42.88
CA ALA A 693 0.24 16.14 -43.29
C ALA A 693 -0.34 15.33 -44.46
N ARG A 694 0.49 15.01 -45.48
CA ARG A 694 0.09 14.11 -46.57
C ARG A 694 -0.22 12.69 -46.09
N ALA A 695 0.54 12.18 -45.13
CA ALA A 695 0.27 10.88 -44.52
C ALA A 695 -1.05 10.88 -43.72
N GLU A 696 -1.35 11.95 -42.98
CA GLU A 696 -2.62 12.14 -42.29
C GLU A 696 -3.78 12.15 -43.30
N GLU A 697 -3.68 12.95 -44.36
CA GLU A 697 -4.68 13.03 -45.43
C GLU A 697 -4.90 11.67 -46.08
N ALA A 698 -3.83 10.95 -46.45
CA ALA A 698 -3.92 9.64 -47.07
C ALA A 698 -4.53 8.58 -46.13
N PHE A 699 -4.15 8.57 -44.85
CA PHE A 699 -4.73 7.68 -43.85
C PHE A 699 -6.23 7.94 -43.66
N VAL A 700 -6.63 9.20 -43.46
CA VAL A 700 -8.03 9.56 -43.22
C VAL A 700 -8.88 9.34 -44.47
N ALA A 701 -8.37 9.66 -45.66
CA ALA A 701 -9.06 9.42 -46.93
C ALA A 701 -9.29 7.92 -47.15
N ALA A 702 -8.24 7.10 -47.05
CA ALA A 702 -8.35 5.65 -47.18
C ALA A 702 -9.30 5.05 -46.13
N TYR A 703 -9.26 5.52 -44.89
CA TYR A 703 -10.18 5.03 -43.86
C TYR A 703 -11.64 5.37 -44.19
N ARG A 704 -11.94 6.59 -44.66
CA ARG A 704 -13.30 7.01 -45.04
C ARG A 704 -13.84 6.26 -46.26
N GLU A 705 -12.97 5.91 -47.20
CA GLU A 705 -13.37 5.06 -48.34
C GLU A 705 -13.81 3.67 -47.88
N LEU A 706 -13.17 3.13 -46.83
CA LEU A 706 -13.50 1.84 -46.25
C LEU A 706 -14.72 1.90 -45.31
N ASP A 707 -14.86 2.98 -44.57
CA ASP A 707 -15.98 3.24 -43.66
C ASP A 707 -16.67 4.57 -44.00
N PRO A 708 -17.58 4.57 -45.00
CA PRO A 708 -18.33 5.77 -45.40
C PRO A 708 -19.21 6.35 -44.28
N ASP A 709 -19.51 5.54 -43.26
CA ASP A 709 -20.32 5.92 -42.10
C ASP A 709 -19.50 6.59 -40.98
N LEU A 710 -18.19 6.82 -41.19
CA LEU A 710 -17.36 7.58 -40.24
C LEU A 710 -17.85 9.03 -40.15
N ASP A 711 -18.54 9.35 -39.07
CA ASP A 711 -19.08 10.69 -38.81
C ASP A 711 -17.94 11.74 -38.77
N THR A 712 -17.95 12.64 -39.74
CA THR A 712 -16.93 13.69 -39.89
C THR A 712 -16.93 14.64 -38.70
N ALA A 713 -18.09 14.98 -38.13
CA ALA A 713 -18.14 15.87 -36.97
C ALA A 713 -17.61 15.15 -35.72
N LEU A 714 -17.93 13.86 -35.53
CA LEU A 714 -17.37 13.07 -34.44
C LEU A 714 -15.84 12.95 -34.55
N PHE A 715 -15.32 12.70 -35.75
CA PHE A 715 -13.88 12.65 -36.00
C PHE A 715 -13.19 13.97 -35.63
N ARG A 716 -13.69 15.11 -36.09
CA ARG A 716 -13.12 16.43 -35.76
C ARG A 716 -13.16 16.70 -34.26
N PHE A 717 -14.31 16.43 -33.64
CA PHE A 717 -14.51 16.57 -32.20
C PHE A 717 -13.52 15.72 -31.38
N LEU A 718 -13.36 14.43 -31.72
CA LEU A 718 -12.41 13.54 -31.02
C LEU A 718 -10.95 13.90 -31.31
N THR A 719 -10.67 14.45 -32.50
CA THR A 719 -9.33 14.97 -32.84
C THR A 719 -9.00 16.16 -31.95
N ALA A 720 -9.93 17.11 -31.79
CA ALA A 720 -9.75 18.25 -30.89
C ALA A 720 -9.53 17.83 -29.43
N ALA A 721 -10.35 16.90 -28.92
CA ALA A 721 -10.21 16.34 -27.58
C ALA A 721 -8.84 15.66 -27.39
N THR A 722 -8.38 14.91 -28.39
CA THR A 722 -7.06 14.24 -28.35
C THR A 722 -5.91 15.24 -28.40
N LEU A 723 -6.01 16.28 -29.22
CA LEU A 723 -4.99 17.34 -29.29
C LEU A 723 -4.86 18.09 -27.96
N LEU A 724 -5.98 18.42 -27.28
CA LEU A 724 -5.97 18.98 -25.93
C LEU A 724 -5.31 18.00 -24.93
N ARG A 725 -5.66 16.72 -25.01
CA ARG A 725 -5.05 15.67 -24.17
C ARG A 725 -3.53 15.61 -24.36
N LEU A 726 -3.06 15.65 -25.61
CA LEU A 726 -1.64 15.64 -25.97
C LEU A 726 -0.93 16.92 -25.52
N ALA A 727 -1.57 18.09 -25.62
CA ALA A 727 -1.02 19.35 -25.12
C ALA A 727 -0.68 19.23 -23.63
N GLY A 728 -1.62 18.74 -22.80
CA GLY A 728 -1.37 18.53 -21.38
C GLY A 728 -0.39 17.40 -21.04
N ILE A 729 -0.14 16.44 -21.96
CA ILE A 729 0.88 15.39 -21.77
C ILE A 729 2.29 15.92 -22.08
N HIS A 730 2.41 16.80 -23.08
CA HIS A 730 3.70 17.23 -23.62
C HIS A 730 4.17 18.59 -23.10
N VAL A 731 3.30 19.40 -22.48
CA VAL A 731 3.63 20.76 -22.01
C VAL A 731 4.84 20.80 -21.06
N SER A 732 5.05 19.77 -20.23
CA SER A 732 6.15 19.71 -19.27
C SER A 732 7.49 19.22 -19.86
N ARG A 733 7.54 18.86 -21.15
CA ARG A 733 8.77 18.42 -21.82
C ARG A 733 9.61 19.61 -22.28
N ALA A 734 10.87 19.36 -22.65
CA ALA A 734 11.71 20.37 -23.30
C ALA A 734 11.03 20.89 -24.58
N ASN A 735 10.95 22.21 -24.74
CA ASN A 735 10.17 22.89 -25.79
C ASN A 735 8.65 22.58 -25.79
N GLY A 736 8.12 22.02 -24.69
CA GLY A 736 6.75 21.56 -24.56
C GLY A 736 5.70 22.66 -24.68
N GLY A 737 5.98 23.88 -24.23
CA GLY A 737 5.05 25.02 -24.35
C GLY A 737 4.74 25.41 -25.79
N ALA A 738 5.75 25.43 -26.67
CA ALA A 738 5.57 25.76 -28.10
C ALA A 738 4.76 24.68 -28.83
N VAL A 739 5.04 23.40 -28.53
CA VAL A 739 4.26 22.27 -29.07
C VAL A 739 2.82 22.29 -28.53
N ALA A 740 2.63 22.53 -27.23
CA ALA A 740 1.32 22.63 -26.61
C ALA A 740 0.47 23.75 -27.23
N ARG A 741 1.06 24.93 -27.50
CA ARG A 741 0.39 26.02 -28.20
C ARG A 741 -0.15 25.58 -29.57
N ARG A 742 0.70 24.97 -30.40
CA ARG A 742 0.30 24.49 -31.74
C ARG A 742 -0.78 23.41 -31.68
N LEU A 743 -0.71 22.51 -30.70
CA LEU A 743 -1.74 21.49 -30.47
C LEU A 743 -3.08 22.11 -30.08
N LEU A 744 -3.07 23.12 -29.20
CA LEU A 744 -4.28 23.82 -28.79
C LEU A 744 -4.88 24.64 -29.93
N GLU A 745 -4.06 25.36 -30.71
CA GLU A 745 -4.50 26.09 -31.91
C GLU A 745 -5.14 25.13 -32.93
N ALA A 746 -4.52 23.97 -33.18
CA ALA A 746 -5.08 22.94 -34.04
C ALA A 746 -6.39 22.36 -33.48
N ALA A 747 -6.50 22.18 -32.16
CA ALA A 747 -7.74 21.73 -31.52
C ALA A 747 -8.86 22.76 -31.67
N GLY A 748 -8.56 24.05 -31.53
CA GLY A 748 -9.49 25.14 -31.80
C GLY A 748 -9.99 25.12 -33.24
N GLY A 749 -9.08 24.95 -34.22
CA GLY A 749 -9.44 24.85 -35.64
C GLY A 749 -10.35 23.66 -35.97
N GLU A 750 -10.16 22.51 -35.31
CA GLU A 750 -11.07 21.37 -35.47
C GLU A 750 -12.48 21.65 -34.95
N LEU A 751 -12.58 22.37 -33.82
CA LEU A 751 -13.86 22.76 -33.23
C LEU A 751 -14.54 23.89 -34.03
N ASP A 752 -13.78 24.80 -34.64
CA ASP A 752 -14.31 25.86 -35.50
C ASP A 752 -14.90 25.29 -36.81
N GLY A 753 -14.34 24.16 -37.28
CA GLY A 753 -14.81 23.44 -38.46
C GLY A 753 -15.98 22.49 -38.21
N LEU A 754 -16.56 22.46 -37.00
CA LEU A 754 -17.72 21.61 -36.71
C LEU A 754 -18.99 22.21 -37.33
N PRO A 755 -19.79 21.41 -38.07
CA PRO A 755 -21.08 21.87 -38.55
C PRO A 755 -22.05 22.07 -37.37
N PRO A 756 -22.95 23.07 -37.42
CA PRO A 756 -23.96 23.28 -36.38
C PRO A 756 -24.84 22.04 -36.26
N ARG A 757 -24.98 21.49 -35.04
CA ARG A 757 -25.83 20.32 -34.75
C ARG A 757 -27.01 20.69 -33.85
N PRO A 758 -28.25 20.32 -34.21
CA PRO A 758 -29.36 20.35 -33.27
C PRO A 758 -29.17 19.26 -32.20
N PRO A 759 -29.65 19.46 -30.96
CA PRO A 759 -29.59 18.45 -29.90
C PRO A 759 -30.32 17.17 -30.30
N LEU A 760 -29.75 16.01 -29.97
CA LEU A 760 -30.37 14.70 -30.22
C LEU A 760 -31.72 14.57 -29.49
N ASN A 761 -32.80 14.41 -30.25
CA ASN A 761 -34.09 13.93 -29.73
C ASN A 761 -33.91 12.51 -29.19
N VAL A 762 -33.97 12.34 -27.87
CA VAL A 762 -34.03 11.02 -27.23
C VAL A 762 -35.42 10.42 -27.51
N PRO A 763 -35.54 9.23 -28.14
CA PRO A 763 -36.84 8.58 -28.28
C PRO A 763 -37.39 8.20 -26.90
N GLU A 764 -38.64 8.59 -26.63
CA GLU A 764 -39.41 8.19 -25.45
C GLU A 764 -39.35 6.66 -25.27
N ARG A 765 -38.84 6.23 -24.11
CA ARG A 765 -38.94 4.83 -23.69
C ARG A 765 -40.40 4.48 -23.49
N LEU A 766 -40.87 3.53 -24.28
CA LEU A 766 -42.09 2.76 -24.06
C LEU A 766 -42.23 2.37 -22.58
N ALA A 767 -43.27 2.92 -21.95
CA ALA A 767 -43.80 2.44 -20.69
C ALA A 767 -44.28 0.99 -20.87
N VAL A 768 -43.59 0.04 -20.24
CA VAL A 768 -44.14 -1.29 -19.99
C VAL A 768 -44.98 -1.22 -18.72
N ARG A 769 -46.21 -1.70 -18.87
CA ARG A 769 -47.30 -1.76 -17.90
C ARG A 769 -46.93 -2.58 -16.65
N GLN A 770 -47.57 -2.16 -15.55
CA GLN A 770 -47.94 -2.85 -14.29
C GLN A 770 -47.31 -4.21 -13.97
#